data_AF-R4Z2Y3-F1
#
_entry.id   AF-R4Z2Y3-F1
#
_cell.length_a   1.000
_cell.length_b   1.000
_cell.length_c   1.000
_cell.angle_alpha   90.00
_cell.angle_beta   90.00
_cell.angle_gamma   90.00
#
_symmetry.space_group_name_H-M   'P 1'
#
loop_
_entity.id
_entity.type
_entity.pdbx_description
1 polymer ?
#
loop_
_entity_poly.entity_id
_entity_poly.type
_entity_poly.pdbx_seq_one_letter_code
_entity_poly.pdbx_strand_id
1 'polypeptide(L)'
;MPRPSPDLVAGNNRPDGLPARLVIFGAAQGMGRWLAEQVFANVAMQLVLVDVSHHVFEHPVDRPWRRPPLRLKVAYEDGRPVFTDVDGTTAPSPLDPPPAGRLALCLAVPADAVDTIASAVLPLPAPGSIVFDVTSSKNQPLAALRARRDDLAVFGTHPLFGPRVPGPAGQTVVVCPDPADPEAHRWLSDLFATAGTAVHEVSAEEHDQAMSWVQALTHQVLIVFAGLVSRSEPGMEELWRFRTPVFEALAGLAGRVLTPSQDSTIAAIQAGVNGSARADDLAEAVAALQVALSSGDPGDTAGFIAWAREGLRAVDLSRLQATAEDAVAAVQRLRADLAAARTNGVVVGLVPRDGSGRRPHIGTILEVTSTDVVLLDAVLGPDDAAVLVTDEPGAARAAKLGIAGKASRVTLALAGHRLLAEPELQRWLAGHLATLGRDVRLVVPPSLNGEELGRMLAALVPGLTGATVVADRWFRGDRELILRLGIRADTDPDLTRDAVVAQVEALVTPPPAAGVETVAYLGPPGTFTELAARALAAEAAGDSAALVAAPSVGAALDRLSDGRAAWAVVPVSNTLSGGVRPALEALAARSGELAVSGSQVVAVNFTAWVHPDDLGADPAGVVSHEQALAQCTGYLASLGGDDGHIETRKADSTAEACRVVADRAHPGWVALAGPTTGTRYGLVAAAEELADRTDSATTFVLVRRASSGAGRGGDRTVDIDLDLPSIRLPGLSPHEPPARIRVTERG
;
A
#
# COMPACT_ATOMS: atom_id res chain seq x y z
N MET A 1 -23.25 27.61 -15.14
CA MET A 1 -22.97 28.81 -14.31
C MET A 1 -21.85 29.59 -14.97
N PRO A 2 -21.89 30.92 -15.02
CA PRO A 2 -20.78 31.70 -15.55
C PRO A 2 -19.55 31.52 -14.64
N ARG A 3 -18.36 31.39 -15.23
CA ARG A 3 -17.10 31.28 -14.47
C ARG A 3 -16.92 32.55 -13.61
N PRO A 4 -16.56 32.44 -12.32
CA PRO A 4 -16.30 33.61 -11.48
C PRO A 4 -15.06 34.38 -11.98
N SER A 5 -15.06 35.70 -11.78
CA SER A 5 -14.00 36.62 -12.24
C SER A 5 -12.66 36.36 -11.52
N PRO A 6 -11.51 36.41 -12.22
CA PRO A 6 -10.16 36.32 -11.63
C PRO A 6 -9.80 37.44 -10.64
N ASP A 7 -10.62 38.48 -10.50
CA ASP A 7 -10.24 39.75 -9.88
C ASP A 7 -10.22 39.74 -8.33
N LEU A 8 -10.81 38.74 -7.66
CA LEU A 8 -10.66 38.58 -6.20
C LEU A 8 -9.28 38.03 -5.80
N VAL A 9 -8.57 37.42 -6.75
CA VAL A 9 -7.24 36.79 -6.57
C VAL A 9 -6.12 37.70 -7.12
N ALA A 10 -6.40 38.47 -8.17
CA ALA A 10 -5.45 39.35 -8.85
C ALA A 10 -5.30 40.72 -8.16
N GLY A 11 -4.16 40.91 -7.49
CA GLY A 11 -3.95 42.02 -6.55
C GLY A 11 -3.58 43.39 -7.10
N ASN A 12 -3.97 43.81 -8.31
CA ASN A 12 -3.44 45.07 -8.89
C ASN A 12 -4.47 46.15 -9.28
N ASN A 13 -5.76 45.96 -9.04
CA ASN A 13 -6.74 47.06 -9.13
C ASN A 13 -7.96 46.72 -8.25
N ARG A 14 -7.92 47.09 -6.96
CA ARG A 14 -9.05 46.86 -6.07
C ARG A 14 -10.10 47.95 -6.30
N PRO A 15 -11.35 47.63 -6.64
CA PRO A 15 -12.42 48.62 -6.62
C PRO A 15 -12.60 49.17 -5.19
N ASP A 16 -12.97 50.45 -5.08
CA ASP A 16 -13.03 51.23 -3.83
C ASP A 16 -14.07 50.74 -2.79
N GLY A 17 -14.77 49.64 -3.05
CA GLY A 17 -15.83 49.06 -2.21
C GLY A 17 -15.51 47.74 -1.49
N LEU A 18 -14.34 47.12 -1.73
CA LEU A 18 -13.98 45.83 -1.13
C LEU A 18 -13.17 45.97 0.19
N PRO A 19 -13.28 45.02 1.13
CA PRO A 19 -12.53 45.09 2.38
C PRO A 19 -11.03 44.86 2.19
N ALA A 20 -10.24 45.71 2.83
CA ALA A 20 -8.78 45.64 2.84
C ALA A 20 -8.23 44.91 4.06
N ARG A 21 -9.01 44.83 5.14
CA ARG A 21 -8.70 44.10 6.36
C ARG A 21 -9.90 43.26 6.80
N LEU A 22 -9.67 42.01 7.18
CA LEU A 22 -10.64 41.14 7.83
C LEU A 22 -10.13 40.74 9.22
N VAL A 23 -10.94 41.04 10.24
CA VAL A 23 -10.68 40.68 11.64
C VAL A 23 -11.61 39.53 12.02
N ILE A 24 -11.03 38.42 12.50
CA ILE A 24 -11.77 37.22 12.89
C ILE A 24 -11.69 37.08 14.41
N PHE A 25 -12.82 37.25 15.09
CA PHE A 25 -12.95 36.99 16.53
C PHE A 25 -13.27 35.50 16.76
N GLY A 26 -12.62 34.88 17.75
CA GLY A 26 -12.75 33.44 18.02
C GLY A 26 -11.86 32.58 17.12
N ALA A 27 -10.68 33.09 16.76
CA ALA A 27 -9.80 32.49 15.76
C ALA A 27 -8.82 31.43 16.31
N ALA A 28 -8.76 31.19 17.63
CA ALA A 28 -7.81 30.24 18.20
C ALA A 28 -8.18 28.78 17.89
N GLN A 29 -9.48 28.47 17.77
CA GLN A 29 -9.97 27.12 17.57
C GLN A 29 -11.31 27.09 16.82
N GLY A 30 -11.86 25.89 16.62
CA GLY A 30 -13.19 25.71 16.07
C GLY A 30 -13.36 26.31 14.67
N MET A 31 -14.52 26.90 14.42
CA MET A 31 -14.88 27.41 13.10
C MET A 31 -14.08 28.65 12.71
N GLY A 32 -13.74 29.55 13.65
CA GLY A 32 -12.93 30.73 13.36
C GLY A 32 -11.53 30.37 12.88
N ARG A 33 -10.86 29.43 13.57
CA ARG A 33 -9.58 28.86 13.11
C ARG A 33 -9.70 28.21 11.74
N TRP A 34 -10.69 27.36 11.56
CA TRP A 34 -10.89 26.64 10.32
C TRP A 34 -11.16 27.57 9.14
N LEU A 35 -11.97 28.62 9.30
CA LEU A 35 -12.23 29.60 8.24
C LEU A 35 -10.99 30.39 7.88
N ALA A 36 -10.25 30.88 8.89
CA ALA A 36 -8.97 31.55 8.67
C ALA A 36 -8.05 30.67 7.82
N GLU A 37 -7.96 29.39 8.17
CA GLU A 37 -7.09 28.44 7.52
C GLU A 37 -7.58 28.03 6.13
N GLN A 38 -8.82 27.62 5.99
CA GLN A 38 -9.29 26.87 4.83
C GLN A 38 -9.96 27.75 3.77
N VAL A 39 -10.52 28.89 4.17
CA VAL A 39 -11.22 29.81 3.27
C VAL A 39 -10.38 31.06 3.05
N PHE A 40 -9.86 31.64 4.13
CA PHE A 40 -9.28 32.97 4.06
C PHE A 40 -7.76 32.97 3.82
N ALA A 41 -7.05 31.85 3.90
CA ALA A 41 -5.59 31.85 3.84
C ALA A 41 -4.98 32.45 2.55
N ASN A 42 -5.73 32.40 1.44
CA ASN A 42 -5.28 32.86 0.13
C ASN A 42 -5.88 34.21 -0.29
N VAL A 43 -6.56 34.91 0.60
CA VAL A 43 -7.16 36.22 0.30
C VAL A 43 -6.10 37.30 0.19
N ALA A 44 -6.40 38.34 -0.59
CA ALA A 44 -5.47 39.44 -0.77
C ALA A 44 -5.46 40.45 0.39
N MET A 45 -6.51 40.49 1.20
CA MET A 45 -6.68 41.39 2.35
C MET A 45 -5.76 41.04 3.52
N GLN A 46 -5.53 42.01 4.42
CA GLN A 46 -4.84 41.75 5.69
C GLN A 46 -5.75 40.95 6.62
N LEU A 47 -5.29 39.80 7.07
CA LEU A 47 -5.98 39.00 8.08
C LEU A 47 -5.49 39.35 9.48
N VAL A 48 -6.42 39.51 10.41
CA VAL A 48 -6.16 39.64 11.84
C VAL A 48 -6.96 38.59 12.58
N LEU A 49 -6.28 37.68 13.26
CA LEU A 49 -6.86 36.62 14.06
C LEU A 49 -6.88 37.07 15.51
N VAL A 50 -8.06 37.09 16.11
CA VAL A 50 -8.28 37.60 17.46
C VAL A 50 -8.95 36.53 18.32
N ASP A 51 -8.41 36.32 19.52
CA ASP A 51 -9.03 35.44 20.51
C ASP A 51 -8.69 35.89 21.94
N VAL A 52 -9.50 35.49 22.92
CA VAL A 52 -9.16 35.68 24.35
C VAL A 52 -8.07 34.69 24.79
N SER A 53 -7.94 33.58 24.08
CA SER A 53 -6.97 32.53 24.33
C SER A 53 -5.61 32.84 23.70
N HIS A 54 -4.54 32.46 24.42
CA HIS A 54 -3.17 32.48 23.87
C HIS A 54 -2.97 31.45 22.76
N HIS A 55 -3.85 30.44 22.64
CA HIS A 55 -3.79 29.45 21.56
C HIS A 55 -3.95 30.06 20.16
N VAL A 56 -4.40 31.32 20.04
CA VAL A 56 -4.38 32.05 18.75
C VAL A 56 -2.98 32.15 18.14
N PHE A 57 -1.93 32.14 18.96
CA PHE A 57 -0.55 32.18 18.52
C PHE A 57 -0.04 30.82 17.99
N GLU A 58 -0.75 29.73 18.25
CA GLU A 58 -0.41 28.37 17.78
C GLU A 58 -0.81 28.12 16.31
N HIS A 59 -1.35 29.14 15.64
CA HIS A 59 -1.56 29.08 14.19
C HIS A 59 -0.23 28.79 13.46
N PRO A 60 -0.16 27.82 12.54
CA PRO A 60 1.08 27.45 11.88
C PRO A 60 1.66 28.60 11.06
N VAL A 61 2.91 28.96 11.36
CA VAL A 61 3.64 30.03 10.65
C VAL A 61 4.09 29.61 9.25
N ASP A 62 4.39 28.33 9.04
CA ASP A 62 4.90 27.79 7.76
C ASP A 62 3.80 27.43 6.76
N ARG A 63 2.53 27.68 7.10
CA ARG A 63 1.42 27.43 6.19
C ARG A 63 1.55 28.37 4.97
N PRO A 64 1.13 27.94 3.77
CA PRO A 64 1.22 28.77 2.56
C PRO A 64 0.17 29.89 2.54
N TRP A 65 0.25 30.81 3.51
CA TRP A 65 -0.56 32.03 3.54
C TRP A 65 -0.14 32.95 2.39
N ARG A 66 -1.10 33.53 1.67
CA ARG A 66 -0.78 34.59 0.69
C ARG A 66 -0.12 35.79 1.37
N ARG A 67 -0.56 36.11 2.58
CA ARG A 67 0.07 37.04 3.52
C ARG A 67 -0.09 36.49 4.93
N PRO A 68 0.98 36.41 5.75
CA PRO A 68 0.87 35.95 7.13
C PRO A 68 -0.15 36.78 7.92
N PRO A 69 -1.05 36.15 8.69
CA PRO A 69 -2.01 36.89 9.51
C PRO A 69 -1.33 37.55 10.72
N LEU A 70 -1.85 38.70 11.13
CA LEU A 70 -1.60 39.21 12.49
C LEU A 70 -2.38 38.35 13.47
N ARG A 71 -1.77 38.00 14.60
CA ARG A 71 -2.39 37.20 15.66
C ARG A 71 -2.38 38.03 16.91
N LEU A 72 -3.54 38.28 17.49
CA LEU A 72 -3.70 39.16 18.65
C LEU A 72 -4.54 38.46 19.71
N LYS A 73 -4.12 38.61 20.96
CA LYS A 73 -4.96 38.29 22.10
C LYS A 73 -5.83 39.50 22.44
N VAL A 74 -7.10 39.30 22.76
CA VAL A 74 -8.01 40.37 23.24
C VAL A 74 -8.37 40.17 24.70
N ALA A 75 -8.33 41.26 25.46
CA ALA A 75 -8.92 41.39 26.79
C ALA A 75 -9.96 42.53 26.77
N TYR A 76 -10.84 42.57 27.74
CA TYR A 76 -11.85 43.62 27.86
C TYR A 76 -11.64 44.37 29.17
N GLU A 77 -11.27 45.65 29.07
CA GLU A 77 -11.04 46.56 30.20
C GLU A 77 -12.10 47.65 30.15
N ASP A 78 -12.90 47.80 31.21
CA ASP A 78 -14.04 48.72 31.28
C ASP A 78 -14.98 48.66 30.06
N GLY A 79 -15.21 47.43 29.55
CA GLY A 79 -16.06 47.18 28.38
C GLY A 79 -15.42 47.52 27.03
N ARG A 80 -14.14 47.90 27.00
CA ARG A 80 -13.40 48.19 25.76
C ARG A 80 -12.39 47.10 25.43
N PRO A 81 -12.22 46.74 24.15
CA PRO A 81 -11.25 45.72 23.77
C PRO A 81 -9.82 46.28 23.80
N VAL A 82 -8.92 45.56 24.46
CA VAL A 82 -7.48 45.81 24.50
C VAL A 82 -6.76 44.64 23.84
N PHE A 83 -5.90 44.93 22.87
CA PHE A 83 -5.22 43.93 22.06
C PHE A 83 -3.76 43.80 22.47
N THR A 84 -3.25 42.58 22.55
CA THR A 84 -1.84 42.29 22.85
C THR A 84 -1.25 41.32 21.84
N ASP A 85 0.05 41.49 21.57
CA ASP A 85 0.84 40.59 20.72
C ASP A 85 1.34 39.36 21.50
N VAL A 86 2.05 38.45 20.84
CA VAL A 86 2.57 37.20 21.41
C VAL A 86 3.47 37.43 22.64
N ASP A 87 4.20 38.54 22.66
CA ASP A 87 5.09 38.93 23.76
C ASP A 87 4.34 39.64 24.91
N GLY A 88 3.01 39.78 24.82
CA GLY A 88 2.16 40.43 25.81
C GLY A 88 2.15 41.97 25.73
N THR A 89 2.88 42.56 24.79
CA THR A 89 2.88 44.02 24.56
C THR A 89 1.56 44.48 23.95
N THR A 90 1.09 45.67 24.34
CA THR A 90 -0.09 46.29 23.74
C THR A 90 0.10 46.50 22.24
N ALA A 91 -0.89 46.05 21.46
CA ALA A 91 -0.93 46.19 20.01
C ALA A 91 -1.93 47.29 19.60
N PRO A 92 -1.73 47.93 18.42
CA PRO A 92 -2.72 48.82 17.84
C PRO A 92 -4.06 48.12 17.63
N SER A 93 -5.15 48.89 17.71
CA SER A 93 -6.50 48.36 17.49
C SER A 93 -6.64 47.86 16.04
N PRO A 94 -6.97 46.58 15.82
CA PRO A 94 -7.23 46.06 14.48
C PRO A 94 -8.56 46.60 13.92
N LEU A 95 -9.37 47.26 14.75
CA LEU A 95 -10.67 47.83 14.41
C LEU A 95 -10.57 49.26 13.85
N ASP A 96 -9.38 49.86 13.88
CA ASP A 96 -9.17 51.18 13.29
C ASP A 96 -9.33 51.13 11.76
N PRO A 97 -9.85 52.18 11.11
CA PRO A 97 -10.07 52.18 9.66
C PRO A 97 -8.78 51.86 8.89
N PRO A 98 -8.81 50.96 7.89
CA PRO A 98 -7.63 50.71 7.07
C PRO A 98 -7.30 51.93 6.18
N PRO A 99 -6.05 52.09 5.72
CA PRO A 99 -5.63 53.24 4.90
C PRO A 99 -6.38 53.38 3.57
N ALA A 100 -6.87 52.27 3.01
CA ALA A 100 -7.70 52.21 1.80
C ALA A 100 -8.59 50.96 1.87
N GLY A 101 -9.83 51.05 1.36
CA GLY A 101 -10.83 49.97 1.40
C GLY A 101 -11.61 49.89 2.73
N ARG A 102 -12.47 48.87 2.85
CA ARG A 102 -13.34 48.69 4.05
C ARG A 102 -12.72 47.78 5.11
N LEU A 103 -13.24 47.87 6.33
CA LEU A 103 -13.03 46.88 7.39
C LEU A 103 -14.13 45.82 7.33
N ALA A 104 -13.75 44.54 7.44
CA ALA A 104 -14.67 43.43 7.63
C ALA A 104 -14.43 42.73 8.99
N LEU A 105 -15.50 42.41 9.70
CA LEU A 105 -15.47 41.71 10.98
C LEU A 105 -16.20 40.37 10.87
N CYS A 106 -15.53 39.28 11.23
CA CYS A 106 -16.10 37.94 11.36
C CYS A 106 -16.24 37.60 12.85
N LEU A 107 -17.48 37.41 13.32
CA LEU A 107 -17.78 36.97 14.68
C LEU A 107 -17.91 35.44 14.72
N ALA A 108 -16.79 34.76 14.97
CA ALA A 108 -16.69 33.30 15.09
C ALA A 108 -16.56 32.82 16.53
N VAL A 109 -17.50 33.29 17.34
CA VAL A 109 -17.55 33.10 18.79
C VAL A 109 -18.80 32.29 19.18
N PRO A 110 -18.83 31.70 20.37
CA PRO A 110 -20.04 31.07 20.90
C PRO A 110 -21.25 32.01 20.82
N ALA A 111 -22.44 31.48 20.52
CA ALA A 111 -23.64 32.27 20.26
C ALA A 111 -24.03 33.17 21.45
N ASP A 112 -23.83 32.69 22.67
CA ASP A 112 -24.04 33.42 23.92
C ASP A 112 -23.00 34.55 24.15
N ALA A 113 -21.85 34.51 23.48
CA ALA A 113 -20.83 35.55 23.53
C ALA A 113 -21.00 36.64 22.47
N VAL A 114 -21.82 36.44 21.44
CA VAL A 114 -21.98 37.39 20.32
C VAL A 114 -22.43 38.75 20.81
N ASP A 115 -23.44 38.81 21.66
CA ASP A 115 -24.02 40.06 22.16
C ASP A 115 -23.02 40.88 22.98
N THR A 116 -22.30 40.20 23.88
CA THR A 116 -21.25 40.79 24.73
C THR A 116 -20.11 41.35 23.88
N ILE A 117 -19.61 40.55 22.93
CA ILE A 117 -18.49 40.96 22.06
C ILE A 117 -18.93 42.10 21.14
N ALA A 118 -20.10 41.98 20.51
CA ALA A 118 -20.66 43.00 19.64
C ALA A 118 -20.79 44.36 20.37
N SER A 119 -21.21 44.35 21.63
CA SER A 119 -21.33 45.57 22.45
C SER A 119 -20.00 46.30 22.64
N ALA A 120 -18.90 45.55 22.77
CA ALA A 120 -17.57 46.12 22.94
C ALA A 120 -16.90 46.53 21.62
N VAL A 121 -17.14 45.79 20.53
CA VAL A 121 -16.38 45.96 19.27
C VAL A 121 -17.11 46.80 18.22
N LEU A 122 -18.43 46.71 18.10
CA LEU A 122 -19.19 47.40 17.05
C LEU A 122 -19.24 48.94 17.15
N PRO A 123 -19.01 49.59 18.31
CA PRO A 123 -18.92 51.04 18.36
C PRO A 123 -17.70 51.63 17.63
N LEU A 124 -16.67 50.81 17.36
CA LEU A 124 -15.36 51.29 16.89
C LEU A 124 -15.22 51.40 15.36
N PRO A 125 -15.74 50.46 14.54
CA PRO A 125 -15.67 50.56 13.08
C PRO A 125 -16.37 51.79 12.50
N ALA A 126 -15.80 52.28 11.40
CA ALA A 126 -16.40 53.35 10.59
C ALA A 126 -17.73 52.90 9.94
N PRO A 127 -18.65 53.83 9.66
CA PRO A 127 -19.87 53.55 8.89
C PRO A 127 -19.59 52.82 7.59
N GLY A 128 -20.47 51.91 7.19
CA GLY A 128 -20.27 51.06 6.03
C GLY A 128 -19.21 49.98 6.21
N SER A 129 -18.67 49.72 7.41
CA SER A 129 -17.88 48.50 7.64
C SER A 129 -18.78 47.26 7.54
N ILE A 130 -18.18 46.12 7.17
CA ILE A 130 -18.89 44.84 7.00
C ILE A 130 -18.79 44.05 8.30
N VAL A 131 -19.91 43.49 8.76
CA VAL A 131 -19.96 42.59 9.91
C VAL A 131 -20.71 41.33 9.51
N PHE A 132 -20.13 40.17 9.81
CA PHE A 132 -20.82 38.90 9.64
C PHE A 132 -20.51 37.93 10.77
N ASP A 133 -21.49 37.10 11.11
CA ASP A 133 -21.34 36.05 12.11
C ASP A 133 -21.29 34.66 11.47
N VAL A 134 -20.86 33.66 12.23
CA VAL A 134 -20.84 32.23 11.80
C VAL A 134 -21.63 31.35 12.77
N THR A 135 -22.58 31.94 13.49
CA THR A 135 -23.42 31.20 14.44
C THR A 135 -24.32 30.20 13.72
N SER A 136 -25.02 29.35 14.47
CA SER A 136 -25.94 28.36 13.90
C SER A 136 -27.41 28.81 13.84
N SER A 137 -27.75 29.99 14.36
CA SER A 137 -29.07 30.65 14.22
C SER A 137 -28.89 32.07 13.68
N LYS A 138 -29.83 32.65 12.93
CA LYS A 138 -29.60 33.90 12.19
C LYS A 138 -30.49 35.04 12.65
N ASN A 139 -31.75 34.78 12.98
CA ASN A 139 -32.68 35.86 13.34
C ASN A 139 -32.20 36.66 14.54
N GLN A 140 -31.97 35.97 15.67
CA GLN A 140 -31.59 36.64 16.92
C GLN A 140 -30.23 37.33 16.83
N PRO A 141 -29.13 36.70 16.34
CA PRO A 141 -27.84 37.37 16.24
C PRO A 141 -27.87 38.58 15.30
N LEU A 142 -28.46 38.45 14.11
CA LEU A 142 -28.48 39.56 13.14
C LEU A 142 -29.35 40.72 13.61
N ALA A 143 -30.49 40.45 14.26
CA ALA A 143 -31.30 41.49 14.89
C ALA A 143 -30.51 42.23 15.99
N ALA A 144 -29.75 41.49 16.82
CA ALA A 144 -28.93 42.07 17.88
C ALA A 144 -27.77 42.93 17.35
N LEU A 145 -27.18 42.56 16.21
CA LEU A 145 -26.15 43.35 15.53
C LEU A 145 -26.74 44.63 14.93
N ARG A 146 -27.86 44.51 14.19
CA ARG A 146 -28.54 45.67 13.55
C ARG A 146 -29.10 46.67 14.56
N ALA A 147 -29.63 46.20 15.69
CA ALA A 147 -30.14 47.08 16.74
C ALA A 147 -29.05 47.95 17.38
N ARG A 148 -27.77 47.55 17.28
CA ARG A 148 -26.63 48.30 17.82
C ARG A 148 -26.09 49.35 16.86
N ARG A 149 -26.02 49.00 15.58
CA ARG A 149 -25.45 49.83 14.50
C ARG A 149 -26.16 49.48 13.20
N ASP A 150 -27.01 50.38 12.72
CA ASP A 150 -27.77 50.25 11.47
C ASP A 150 -27.02 50.80 10.23
N ASP A 151 -25.94 51.54 10.46
CA ASP A 151 -25.05 52.10 9.44
C ASP A 151 -23.92 51.14 9.01
N LEU A 152 -23.89 49.93 9.57
CA LEU A 152 -22.98 48.84 9.18
C LEU A 152 -23.70 47.87 8.23
N ALA A 153 -22.95 47.22 7.34
CA ALA A 153 -23.49 46.16 6.49
C ALA A 153 -23.43 44.82 7.25
N VAL A 154 -24.60 44.27 7.62
CA VAL A 154 -24.70 43.12 8.54
C VAL A 154 -25.20 41.87 7.82
N PHE A 155 -24.30 40.90 7.68
CA PHE A 155 -24.59 39.63 7.01
C PHE A 155 -24.62 38.48 8.02
N GLY A 156 -25.43 37.48 7.74
CA GLY A 156 -25.35 36.21 8.45
C GLY A 156 -24.60 35.18 7.63
N THR A 157 -23.73 34.40 8.25
CA THR A 157 -23.18 33.22 7.60
C THR A 157 -23.35 31.99 8.47
N HIS A 158 -23.47 30.83 7.85
CA HIS A 158 -23.50 29.56 8.57
C HIS A 158 -22.89 28.46 7.70
N PRO A 159 -21.63 28.07 7.97
CA PRO A 159 -21.08 26.83 7.45
C PRO A 159 -21.89 25.66 8.00
N LEU A 160 -22.61 24.92 7.15
CA LEU A 160 -23.48 23.80 7.58
C LEU A 160 -22.70 22.52 7.89
N PHE A 161 -21.49 22.69 8.45
CA PHE A 161 -20.55 21.63 8.75
C PHE A 161 -19.64 22.02 9.92
N GLY A 162 -19.02 21.03 10.54
CA GLY A 162 -18.12 21.25 11.68
C GLY A 162 -16.66 21.48 11.27
N PRO A 163 -15.81 22.01 12.16
CA PRO A 163 -14.41 22.36 11.88
C PRO A 163 -13.48 21.16 11.67
N ARG A 164 -13.99 19.92 11.73
CA ARG A 164 -13.22 18.69 11.45
C ARG A 164 -13.24 18.29 9.98
N VAL A 165 -14.03 18.96 9.15
CA VAL A 165 -14.01 18.72 7.70
C VAL A 165 -12.65 19.14 7.15
N PRO A 166 -12.00 18.33 6.28
CA PRO A 166 -10.63 18.59 5.84
C PRO A 166 -10.49 19.83 4.95
N GLY A 167 -11.56 20.25 4.27
CA GLY A 167 -11.54 21.42 3.41
C GLY A 167 -12.93 21.87 2.94
N PRO A 168 -13.01 23.03 2.28
CA PRO A 168 -14.27 23.69 1.89
C PRO A 168 -14.99 23.05 0.70
N ALA A 169 -14.28 22.29 -0.14
CA ALA A 169 -14.81 21.75 -1.37
C ALA A 169 -16.06 20.87 -1.14
N GLY A 170 -17.15 21.18 -1.84
CA GLY A 170 -18.41 20.44 -1.78
C GLY A 170 -19.20 20.63 -0.49
N GLN A 171 -18.75 21.49 0.42
CA GLN A 171 -19.48 21.84 1.63
C GLN A 171 -20.46 22.98 1.39
N THR A 172 -21.53 23.05 2.17
CA THR A 172 -22.53 24.12 2.06
C THR A 172 -22.28 25.24 3.07
N VAL A 173 -22.33 26.48 2.59
CA VAL A 173 -22.36 27.69 3.43
C VAL A 173 -23.63 28.45 3.11
N VAL A 174 -24.42 28.77 4.13
CA VAL A 174 -25.54 29.70 3.99
C VAL A 174 -25.07 31.13 4.18
N VAL A 175 -25.53 32.04 3.33
CA VAL A 175 -25.34 33.48 3.47
C VAL A 175 -26.70 34.16 3.55
N CYS A 176 -26.94 34.88 4.64
CA CYS A 176 -28.10 35.73 4.82
C CYS A 176 -27.74 37.16 4.39
N PRO A 177 -28.29 37.66 3.27
CA PRO A 177 -27.90 38.95 2.71
C PRO A 177 -28.30 40.12 3.59
N ASP A 178 -27.51 41.19 3.54
CA ASP A 178 -27.97 42.53 3.86
C ASP A 178 -28.46 43.21 2.58
N PRO A 179 -29.77 43.54 2.46
CA PRO A 179 -30.28 44.17 1.25
C PRO A 179 -29.72 45.59 1.01
N ALA A 180 -29.14 46.23 2.04
CA ALA A 180 -28.58 47.57 1.91
C ALA A 180 -27.21 47.60 1.20
N ASP A 181 -26.52 46.46 1.09
CA ASP A 181 -25.18 46.40 0.49
C ASP A 181 -24.96 45.20 -0.43
N PRO A 182 -25.42 45.28 -1.69
CA PRO A 182 -25.27 44.21 -2.68
C PRO A 182 -23.83 43.93 -3.11
N GLU A 183 -22.91 44.88 -2.94
CA GLU A 183 -21.49 44.71 -3.29
C GLU A 183 -20.77 43.86 -2.23
N ALA A 184 -20.96 44.18 -0.95
CA ALA A 184 -20.45 43.37 0.15
C ALA A 184 -21.07 41.97 0.16
N HIS A 185 -22.36 41.84 -0.18
CA HIS A 185 -23.02 40.55 -0.36
C HIS A 185 -22.28 39.66 -1.37
N ARG A 186 -22.06 40.20 -2.57
CA ARG A 186 -21.38 39.48 -3.66
C ARG A 186 -19.97 39.09 -3.28
N TRP A 187 -19.23 40.02 -2.65
CA TRP A 187 -17.89 39.73 -2.16
C TRP A 187 -17.87 38.56 -1.18
N LEU A 188 -18.78 38.55 -0.20
CA LEU A 188 -18.84 37.50 0.82
C LEU A 188 -19.23 36.14 0.21
N SER A 189 -20.24 36.11 -0.66
CA SER A 189 -20.63 34.91 -1.39
C SER A 189 -19.49 34.39 -2.27
N ASP A 190 -18.81 35.26 -3.01
CA ASP A 190 -17.71 34.86 -3.89
C ASP A 190 -16.50 34.33 -3.12
N LEU A 191 -16.22 34.83 -1.91
CA LEU A 191 -15.16 34.31 -1.05
C LEU A 191 -15.37 32.82 -0.72
N PHE A 192 -16.57 32.45 -0.30
CA PHE A 192 -16.92 31.07 0.01
C PHE A 192 -16.97 30.21 -1.26
N ALA A 193 -17.60 30.71 -2.32
CA ALA A 193 -17.70 30.00 -3.59
C ALA A 193 -16.31 29.70 -4.21
N THR A 194 -15.38 30.67 -4.15
CA THR A 194 -14.01 30.50 -4.67
C THR A 194 -13.21 29.48 -3.86
N ALA A 195 -13.51 29.33 -2.56
CA ALA A 195 -12.96 28.26 -1.75
C ALA A 195 -13.54 26.88 -2.11
N GLY A 196 -14.59 26.80 -2.93
CA GLY A 196 -15.19 25.56 -3.41
C GLY A 196 -16.45 25.12 -2.64
N THR A 197 -17.00 25.98 -1.80
CA THR A 197 -18.28 25.71 -1.11
C THR A 197 -19.47 25.96 -2.03
N ALA A 198 -20.56 25.21 -1.84
CA ALA A 198 -21.87 25.56 -2.37
C ALA A 198 -22.49 26.66 -1.49
N VAL A 199 -22.59 27.88 -2.03
CA VAL A 199 -23.20 29.02 -1.34
C VAL A 199 -24.70 29.03 -1.60
N HIS A 200 -25.48 29.06 -0.52
CA HIS A 200 -26.94 29.15 -0.57
C HIS A 200 -27.39 30.45 0.11
N GLU A 201 -28.12 31.28 -0.63
CA GLU A 201 -28.56 32.59 -0.17
C GLU A 201 -30.03 32.52 0.24
N VAL A 202 -30.32 32.78 1.51
CA VAL A 202 -31.68 32.73 2.07
C VAL A 202 -31.85 33.79 3.15
N SER A 203 -33.09 34.17 3.46
CA SER A 203 -33.35 35.05 4.61
C SER A 203 -32.99 34.38 5.94
N ALA A 204 -32.79 35.18 6.99
CA ALA A 204 -32.55 34.68 8.34
C ALA A 204 -33.72 33.82 8.87
N GLU A 205 -34.95 34.19 8.49
CA GLU A 205 -36.16 33.46 8.84
C GLU A 205 -36.25 32.10 8.16
N GLU A 206 -36.05 32.05 6.84
CA GLU A 206 -36.02 30.78 6.10
C GLU A 206 -34.90 29.86 6.59
N HIS A 207 -33.73 30.43 6.90
CA HIS A 207 -32.61 29.68 7.47
C HIS A 207 -33.00 29.03 8.80
N ASP A 208 -33.49 29.80 9.77
CA ASP A 208 -33.78 29.27 11.11
C ASP A 208 -34.93 28.27 11.07
N GLN A 209 -35.93 28.51 10.22
CA GLN A 209 -37.00 27.54 9.97
C GLN A 209 -36.45 26.22 9.43
N ALA A 210 -35.52 26.26 8.47
CA ALA A 210 -34.87 25.07 7.94
C ALA A 210 -34.00 24.37 9.01
N MET A 211 -33.23 25.11 9.78
CA MET A 211 -32.35 24.55 10.83
C MET A 211 -33.13 23.96 12.01
N SER A 212 -34.38 24.39 12.25
CA SER A 212 -35.27 23.71 13.20
C SER A 212 -35.45 22.22 12.83
N TRP A 213 -35.59 21.92 11.54
CA TRP A 213 -35.73 20.54 11.05
C TRP A 213 -34.38 19.84 10.86
N VAL A 214 -33.38 20.54 10.30
CA VAL A 214 -32.10 19.93 9.88
C VAL A 214 -31.14 19.76 11.06
N GLN A 215 -31.15 20.65 12.03
CA GLN A 215 -30.22 20.62 13.17
C GLN A 215 -30.94 20.31 14.48
N ALA A 216 -31.96 21.09 14.84
CA ALA A 216 -32.56 20.97 16.17
C ALA A 216 -33.24 19.61 16.36
N LEU A 217 -34.10 19.19 15.42
CA LEU A 217 -34.73 17.87 15.46
C LEU A 217 -33.70 16.73 15.39
N THR A 218 -32.69 16.83 14.54
CA THR A 218 -31.62 15.81 14.44
C THR A 218 -30.87 15.65 15.77
N HIS A 219 -30.48 16.74 16.42
CA HIS A 219 -29.86 16.67 17.74
C HIS A 219 -30.80 16.06 18.79
N GLN A 220 -32.09 16.44 18.79
CA GLN A 220 -33.08 15.88 19.71
C GLN A 220 -33.20 14.36 19.56
N VAL A 221 -33.33 13.86 18.32
CA VAL A 221 -33.39 12.41 18.05
C VAL A 221 -32.16 11.69 18.58
N LEU A 222 -30.96 12.23 18.36
CA LEU A 222 -29.70 11.63 18.82
C LEU A 222 -29.54 11.66 20.34
N ILE A 223 -29.91 12.78 20.99
CA ILE A 223 -29.88 12.94 22.45
C ILE A 223 -30.87 11.99 23.12
N VAL A 224 -32.12 11.95 22.62
CA VAL A 224 -33.17 11.07 23.14
C VAL A 224 -32.78 9.60 22.95
N PHE A 225 -32.29 9.23 21.76
CA PHE A 225 -31.79 7.88 21.48
C PHE A 225 -30.72 7.46 22.50
N ALA A 226 -29.67 8.27 22.68
CA ALA A 226 -28.60 7.95 23.62
C ALA A 226 -29.09 7.92 25.07
N GLY A 227 -29.97 8.84 25.46
CA GLY A 227 -30.58 8.86 26.78
C GLY A 227 -31.42 7.62 27.07
N LEU A 228 -32.17 7.11 26.08
CA LEU A 228 -32.93 5.86 26.22
C LEU A 228 -32.01 4.64 26.30
N VAL A 229 -31.04 4.51 25.39
CA VAL A 229 -30.09 3.40 25.37
C VAL A 229 -29.21 3.37 26.62
N SER A 230 -28.81 4.53 27.17
CA SER A 230 -28.02 4.58 28.41
C SER A 230 -28.75 4.05 29.64
N ARG A 231 -30.09 3.93 29.58
CA ARG A 231 -30.95 3.47 30.67
C ARG A 231 -31.57 2.09 30.40
N SER A 232 -31.14 1.41 29.34
CA SER A 232 -31.68 0.10 28.99
C SER A 232 -31.19 -1.00 29.93
N GLU A 233 -31.98 -2.06 30.03
CA GLU A 233 -31.58 -3.35 30.59
C GLU A 233 -31.77 -4.41 29.50
N PRO A 234 -30.69 -5.07 29.03
CA PRO A 234 -29.30 -4.94 29.49
C PRO A 234 -28.64 -3.59 29.13
N GLY A 235 -27.57 -3.24 29.86
CA GLY A 235 -26.86 -1.97 29.70
C GLY A 235 -25.99 -1.88 28.44
N MET A 236 -25.44 -0.68 28.18
CA MET A 236 -24.73 -0.37 26.92
C MET A 236 -23.55 -1.32 26.61
N GLU A 237 -22.79 -1.77 27.61
CA GLU A 237 -21.66 -2.69 27.40
C GLU A 237 -22.12 -4.04 26.83
N GLU A 238 -23.24 -4.57 27.34
CA GLU A 238 -23.81 -5.82 26.86
C GLU A 238 -24.51 -5.62 25.51
N LEU A 239 -25.27 -4.53 25.34
CA LEU A 239 -25.86 -4.16 24.05
C LEU A 239 -24.80 -4.03 22.95
N TRP A 240 -23.62 -3.50 23.28
CA TRP A 240 -22.54 -3.35 22.32
C TRP A 240 -22.09 -4.67 21.72
N ARG A 241 -22.26 -5.80 22.43
CA ARG A 241 -21.95 -7.16 21.93
C ARG A 241 -22.93 -7.62 20.85
N PHE A 242 -24.16 -7.11 20.87
CA PHE A 242 -25.23 -7.44 19.92
C PHE A 242 -25.46 -6.35 18.89
N ARG A 243 -24.63 -5.30 18.88
CA ARG A 243 -24.85 -4.14 18.02
C ARG A 243 -24.87 -4.53 16.54
N THR A 244 -25.83 -3.98 15.81
CA THR A 244 -25.84 -4.02 14.35
C THR A 244 -25.03 -2.83 13.80
N PRO A 245 -24.58 -2.88 12.52
CA PRO A 245 -23.87 -1.75 11.91
C PRO A 245 -24.65 -0.42 11.95
N VAL A 246 -25.98 -0.47 11.83
CA VAL A 246 -26.85 0.72 11.91
C VAL A 246 -26.90 1.27 13.34
N PHE A 247 -27.03 0.39 14.34
CA PHE A 247 -26.98 0.81 15.75
C PHE A 247 -25.63 1.45 16.09
N GLU A 248 -24.54 0.85 15.62
CA GLU A 248 -23.19 1.39 15.82
C GLU A 248 -23.03 2.77 15.16
N ALA A 249 -23.52 2.93 13.92
CA ALA A 249 -23.51 4.22 13.22
C ALA A 249 -24.31 5.29 14.00
N LEU A 250 -25.52 4.95 14.47
CA LEU A 250 -26.37 5.87 15.21
C LEU A 250 -25.76 6.25 16.57
N ALA A 251 -25.19 5.29 17.30
CA ALA A 251 -24.46 5.55 18.54
C ALA A 251 -23.21 6.42 18.31
N GLY A 252 -22.48 6.19 17.21
CA GLY A 252 -21.35 7.04 16.80
C GLY A 252 -21.77 8.48 16.50
N LEU A 253 -22.90 8.66 15.79
CA LEU A 253 -23.48 9.99 15.53
C LEU A 253 -23.92 10.67 16.83
N ALA A 254 -24.56 9.94 17.75
CA ALA A 254 -24.94 10.48 19.05
C ALA A 254 -23.71 10.89 19.87
N GLY A 255 -22.63 10.10 19.86
CA GLY A 255 -21.37 10.43 20.51
C GLY A 255 -20.74 11.74 20.03
N ARG A 256 -20.99 12.15 18.79
CA ARG A 256 -20.55 13.46 18.27
C ARG A 256 -21.30 14.64 18.91
N VAL A 257 -22.58 14.44 19.22
CA VAL A 257 -23.46 15.45 19.84
C VAL A 257 -23.20 15.55 21.34
N LEU A 258 -22.86 14.44 22.00
CA LEU A 258 -22.73 14.34 23.47
C LEU A 258 -21.33 14.69 24.01
N THR A 259 -20.56 15.50 23.29
CA THR A 259 -19.25 15.93 23.79
C THR A 259 -19.38 17.20 24.63
N PRO A 260 -18.70 17.32 25.79
CA PRO A 260 -18.81 18.51 26.65
C PRO A 260 -18.49 19.83 25.92
N SER A 261 -17.61 19.77 24.91
CA SER A 261 -17.26 20.91 24.05
C SER A 261 -18.39 21.38 23.12
N GLN A 262 -19.48 20.62 23.00
CA GLN A 262 -20.62 20.93 22.13
C GLN A 262 -21.89 21.29 22.92
N ASP A 263 -21.95 21.02 24.23
CA ASP A 263 -23.13 21.23 25.07
C ASP A 263 -23.74 22.63 24.91
N SER A 264 -22.92 23.68 25.09
CA SER A 264 -23.38 25.06 24.96
C SER A 264 -23.82 25.41 23.54
N THR A 265 -23.13 24.88 22.53
CA THR A 265 -23.46 25.13 21.11
C THR A 265 -24.80 24.48 20.75
N ILE A 266 -25.01 23.23 21.14
CA ILE A 266 -26.26 22.51 20.88
C ILE A 266 -27.41 23.15 21.65
N ALA A 267 -27.21 23.50 22.92
CA ALA A 267 -28.22 24.20 23.70
C ALA A 267 -28.61 25.55 23.06
N ALA A 268 -27.63 26.33 22.60
CA ALA A 268 -27.88 27.57 21.88
C ALA A 268 -28.62 27.37 20.56
N ILE A 269 -28.32 26.30 19.81
CA ILE A 269 -29.08 25.93 18.60
C ILE A 269 -30.53 25.64 18.97
N GLN A 270 -30.79 24.78 19.96
CA GLN A 270 -32.15 24.44 20.38
C GLN A 270 -32.97 25.68 20.76
N ALA A 271 -32.37 26.63 21.49
CA ALA A 271 -33.02 27.88 21.84
C ALA A 271 -33.20 28.82 20.63
N GLY A 272 -32.19 28.90 19.77
CA GLY A 272 -32.11 29.90 18.69
C GLY A 272 -32.99 29.61 17.47
N VAL A 273 -33.35 28.35 17.20
CA VAL A 273 -34.16 27.96 16.02
C VAL A 273 -35.52 27.34 16.37
N ASN A 274 -36.08 27.70 17.53
CA ASN A 274 -37.38 27.19 18.02
C ASN A 274 -37.42 25.65 18.15
N GLY A 275 -36.38 25.08 18.79
CA GLY A 275 -36.29 23.64 19.01
C GLY A 275 -37.45 23.06 19.83
N SER A 276 -38.07 23.84 20.72
CA SER A 276 -39.24 23.39 21.49
C SER A 276 -40.41 22.97 20.62
N ALA A 277 -40.72 23.72 19.56
CA ALA A 277 -41.80 23.34 18.64
C ALA A 277 -41.51 21.99 17.94
N ARG A 278 -40.24 21.75 17.58
CA ARG A 278 -39.82 20.47 16.98
C ARG A 278 -39.82 19.31 17.99
N ALA A 279 -39.61 19.60 19.27
CA ALA A 279 -39.75 18.61 20.33
C ALA A 279 -41.21 18.16 20.50
N ASP A 280 -42.16 19.09 20.39
CA ASP A 280 -43.60 18.76 20.38
C ASP A 280 -43.97 17.89 19.16
N ASP A 281 -43.49 18.25 17.96
CA ASP A 281 -43.70 17.45 16.74
C ASP A 281 -43.11 16.03 16.88
N LEU A 282 -41.91 15.91 17.47
CA LEU A 282 -41.28 14.62 17.72
C LEU A 282 -42.10 13.78 18.71
N ALA A 283 -42.61 14.39 19.78
CA ALA A 283 -43.45 13.72 20.76
C ALA A 283 -44.76 13.22 20.13
N GLU A 284 -45.39 14.02 19.28
CA GLU A 284 -46.60 13.63 18.54
C GLU A 284 -46.33 12.46 17.59
N ALA A 285 -45.22 12.50 16.84
CA ALA A 285 -44.84 11.41 15.94
C ALA A 285 -44.56 10.09 16.70
N VAL A 286 -43.90 10.16 17.85
CA VAL A 286 -43.67 9.00 18.74
C VAL A 286 -44.98 8.46 19.29
N ALA A 287 -45.90 9.33 19.72
CA ALA A 287 -47.22 8.93 20.20
C ALA A 287 -48.03 8.22 19.10
N ALA A 288 -48.01 8.72 17.86
CA ALA A 288 -48.66 8.10 16.72
C ALA A 288 -48.09 6.70 16.42
N LEU A 289 -46.76 6.55 16.45
CA LEU A 289 -46.11 5.23 16.31
C LEU A 289 -46.51 4.29 17.46
N GLN A 290 -46.57 4.79 18.69
CA GLN A 290 -46.99 3.99 19.84
C GLN A 290 -48.42 3.47 19.68
N VAL A 291 -49.35 4.28 19.16
CA VAL A 291 -50.73 3.84 18.86
C VAL A 291 -50.71 2.69 17.85
N ALA A 292 -49.97 2.82 16.75
CA ALA A 292 -49.85 1.78 15.72
C ALA A 292 -49.20 0.48 16.25
N LEU A 293 -48.20 0.59 17.13
CA LEU A 293 -47.56 -0.57 17.76
C LEU A 293 -48.48 -1.25 18.78
N SER A 294 -49.27 -0.47 19.53
CA SER A 294 -50.13 -0.96 20.60
C SER A 294 -51.36 -1.71 20.09
N SER A 295 -51.73 -1.57 18.81
CA SER A 295 -52.82 -2.36 18.22
C SER A 295 -52.48 -3.83 18.07
N GLY A 296 -51.18 -4.15 17.99
CA GLY A 296 -50.69 -5.50 17.71
C GLY A 296 -50.91 -5.98 16.27
N ASP A 297 -51.52 -5.16 15.40
CA ASP A 297 -51.70 -5.44 13.99
C ASP A 297 -50.47 -4.97 13.18
N PRO A 298 -49.73 -5.88 12.51
CA PRO A 298 -48.64 -5.50 11.62
C PRO A 298 -49.07 -4.55 10.51
N GLY A 299 -50.34 -4.56 10.10
CA GLY A 299 -50.92 -3.66 9.10
C GLY A 299 -50.88 -2.19 9.51
N ASP A 300 -51.21 -1.88 10.77
CA ASP A 300 -51.16 -0.51 11.30
C ASP A 300 -49.71 0.00 11.35
N THR A 301 -48.79 -0.85 11.80
CA THR A 301 -47.35 -0.53 11.82
C THR A 301 -46.81 -0.31 10.40
N ALA A 302 -47.18 -1.17 9.45
CA ALA A 302 -46.82 -1.03 8.05
C ALA A 302 -47.41 0.25 7.42
N GLY A 303 -48.63 0.63 7.82
CA GLY A 303 -49.28 1.88 7.43
C GLY A 303 -48.48 3.10 7.89
N PHE A 304 -48.03 3.12 9.15
CA PHE A 304 -47.18 4.20 9.66
C PHE A 304 -45.84 4.30 8.89
N ILE A 305 -45.19 3.16 8.61
CA ILE A 305 -43.96 3.12 7.80
C ILE A 305 -44.20 3.64 6.38
N ALA A 306 -45.35 3.31 5.77
CA ALA A 306 -45.72 3.81 4.45
C ALA A 306 -45.95 5.32 4.45
N TRP A 307 -46.62 5.86 5.48
CA TRP A 307 -46.78 7.30 5.66
C TRP A 307 -45.43 8.03 5.77
N ALA A 308 -44.51 7.52 6.60
CA ALA A 308 -43.18 8.12 6.75
C ALA A 308 -42.40 8.11 5.42
N ARG A 309 -42.48 7.01 4.67
CA ARG A 309 -41.88 6.87 3.34
C ARG A 309 -42.50 7.81 2.31
N GLU A 310 -43.82 8.05 2.38
CA GLU A 310 -44.51 9.02 1.52
C GLU A 310 -43.94 10.43 1.71
N GLY A 311 -43.74 10.85 2.97
CA GLY A 311 -43.19 12.15 3.31
C GLY A 311 -41.79 12.42 2.73
N LEU A 312 -41.04 11.35 2.45
CA LEU A 312 -39.70 11.43 1.87
C LEU A 312 -39.66 11.37 0.33
N ARG A 313 -40.80 11.18 -0.36
CA ARG A 313 -40.84 11.04 -1.83
C ARG A 313 -40.33 12.25 -2.60
N ALA A 314 -40.43 13.44 -2.02
CA ALA A 314 -39.89 14.65 -2.65
C ALA A 314 -38.35 14.63 -2.75
N VAL A 315 -37.70 13.78 -1.94
CA VAL A 315 -36.28 13.47 -2.04
C VAL A 315 -36.13 12.15 -2.79
N ASP A 316 -35.08 12.02 -3.60
CA ASP A 316 -34.74 10.75 -4.24
C ASP A 316 -34.36 9.72 -3.15
N LEU A 317 -35.37 8.97 -2.67
CA LEU A 317 -35.25 7.96 -1.62
C LEU A 317 -34.11 6.97 -1.91
N SER A 318 -33.86 6.66 -3.18
CA SER A 318 -32.77 5.77 -3.58
C SER A 318 -31.39 6.35 -3.26
N ARG A 319 -31.21 7.68 -3.39
CA ARG A 319 -29.98 8.36 -2.99
C ARG A 319 -29.80 8.37 -1.48
N LEU A 320 -30.88 8.55 -0.72
CA LEU A 320 -30.83 8.49 0.74
C LEU A 320 -30.41 7.10 1.21
N GLN A 321 -30.94 6.05 0.58
CA GLN A 321 -30.55 4.66 0.85
C GLN A 321 -29.08 4.41 0.52
N ALA A 322 -28.62 4.81 -0.66
CA ALA A 322 -27.20 4.67 -1.04
C ALA A 322 -26.27 5.42 -0.07
N THR A 323 -26.65 6.64 0.33
CA THR A 323 -25.87 7.43 1.31
C THR A 323 -25.81 6.72 2.67
N ALA A 324 -26.92 6.11 3.12
CA ALA A 324 -26.96 5.36 4.36
C ALA A 324 -26.10 4.08 4.28
N GLU A 325 -26.14 3.37 3.15
CA GLU A 325 -25.29 2.19 2.90
C GLU A 325 -23.81 2.56 2.93
N ASP A 326 -23.40 3.65 2.26
CA ASP A 326 -22.02 4.15 2.28
C ASP A 326 -21.59 4.54 3.69
N ALA A 327 -22.44 5.24 4.46
CA ALA A 327 -22.16 5.64 5.83
C ALA A 327 -21.98 4.42 6.75
N VAL A 328 -22.85 3.41 6.62
CA VAL A 328 -22.77 2.16 7.40
C VAL A 328 -21.54 1.35 6.99
N ALA A 329 -21.25 1.25 5.69
CA ALA A 329 -20.07 0.57 5.17
C ALA A 329 -18.78 1.23 5.66
N ALA A 330 -18.74 2.57 5.76
CA ALA A 330 -17.58 3.30 6.28
C ALA A 330 -17.24 2.93 7.73
N VAL A 331 -18.25 2.63 8.57
CA VAL A 331 -18.03 2.15 9.95
C VAL A 331 -17.37 0.77 9.98
N GLN A 332 -17.65 -0.08 8.98
CA GLN A 332 -17.11 -1.45 8.91
C GLN A 332 -15.81 -1.55 8.11
N ARG A 333 -15.49 -0.56 7.27
CA ARG A 333 -14.38 -0.61 6.29
C ARG A 333 -13.05 -1.00 6.93
N LEU A 334 -12.68 -0.38 8.05
CA LEU A 334 -11.42 -0.71 8.73
C LEU A 334 -11.36 -2.19 9.15
N ARG A 335 -12.45 -2.75 9.67
CA ARG A 335 -12.52 -4.17 10.05
C ARG A 335 -12.41 -5.09 8.84
N ALA A 336 -13.09 -4.74 7.74
CA ALA A 336 -13.05 -5.51 6.50
C ALA A 336 -11.64 -5.52 5.90
N ASP A 337 -10.99 -4.36 5.83
CA ASP A 337 -9.64 -4.21 5.30
C ASP A 337 -8.63 -5.00 6.16
N LEU A 338 -8.75 -4.93 7.49
CA LEU A 338 -7.91 -5.70 8.43
C LEU A 338 -8.18 -7.22 8.33
N ALA A 339 -9.45 -7.64 8.18
CA ALA A 339 -9.79 -9.04 8.02
C ALA A 339 -9.23 -9.61 6.69
N ALA A 340 -9.30 -8.84 5.61
CA ALA A 340 -8.70 -9.21 4.32
C ALA A 340 -7.16 -9.31 4.43
N ALA A 341 -6.52 -8.33 5.09
CA ALA A 341 -5.07 -8.37 5.32
C ALA A 341 -4.66 -9.58 6.16
N ARG A 342 -5.43 -9.95 7.19
CA ARG A 342 -5.21 -11.18 7.96
C ARG A 342 -5.28 -12.43 7.08
N THR A 343 -6.34 -12.57 6.29
CA THR A 343 -6.53 -13.73 5.40
C THR A 343 -5.40 -13.89 4.40
N ASN A 344 -4.88 -12.77 3.89
CA ASN A 344 -3.81 -12.75 2.90
C ASN A 344 -2.40 -12.72 3.52
N GLY A 345 -2.27 -12.72 4.85
CA GLY A 345 -0.98 -12.63 5.54
C GLY A 345 -0.21 -11.32 5.28
N VAL A 346 -0.92 -10.24 4.94
CA VAL A 346 -0.32 -8.96 4.55
C VAL A 346 0.11 -8.17 5.79
N VAL A 347 1.28 -7.53 5.71
CA VAL A 347 1.76 -6.59 6.72
C VAL A 347 0.94 -5.32 6.66
N VAL A 348 0.46 -4.85 7.80
CA VAL A 348 -0.31 -3.61 7.92
C VAL A 348 0.40 -2.63 8.84
N GLY A 349 0.06 -1.35 8.69
CA GLY A 349 0.43 -0.32 9.65
C GLY A 349 -0.78 0.33 10.29
N LEU A 350 -0.80 0.46 11.62
CA LEU A 350 -1.85 1.13 12.36
C LEU A 350 -1.27 2.31 13.15
N VAL A 351 -1.89 3.48 13.01
CA VAL A 351 -1.47 4.71 13.69
C VAL A 351 -2.66 5.35 14.40
N PRO A 352 -2.46 5.99 15.57
CA PRO A 352 -3.51 6.74 16.25
C PRO A 352 -4.13 7.84 15.36
N ARG A 353 -5.45 7.99 15.46
CA ARG A 353 -6.21 9.02 14.72
C ARG A 353 -6.08 10.42 15.32
N ASP A 354 -5.62 10.51 16.56
CA ASP A 354 -5.49 11.76 17.32
C ASP A 354 -4.33 12.64 16.82
N GLY A 355 -3.51 12.15 15.88
CA GLY A 355 -2.37 12.89 15.36
C GLY A 355 -1.26 13.12 16.39
N SER A 356 -1.25 12.35 17.49
CA SER A 356 -0.30 12.46 18.61
C SER A 356 1.18 12.26 18.25
N GLY A 357 1.51 12.02 16.98
CA GLY A 357 2.87 11.73 16.52
C GLY A 357 3.42 10.39 17.04
N ARG A 358 2.58 9.58 17.70
CA ARG A 358 2.95 8.24 18.17
C ARG A 358 3.34 7.36 16.99
N ARG A 359 4.42 6.57 17.18
CA ARG A 359 4.94 5.63 16.19
C ARG A 359 3.84 4.66 15.73
N PRO A 360 3.76 4.32 14.44
CA PRO A 360 2.83 3.30 13.97
C PRO A 360 3.22 1.90 14.48
N HIS A 361 2.22 1.07 14.74
CA HIS A 361 2.37 -0.37 14.92
C HIS A 361 2.37 -1.03 13.55
N ILE A 362 3.40 -1.80 13.21
CA ILE A 362 3.63 -2.35 11.88
C ILE A 362 3.81 -3.86 12.01
N GLY A 363 2.93 -4.66 11.42
CA GLY A 363 2.99 -6.10 11.63
C GLY A 363 1.91 -6.88 10.92
N THR A 364 1.87 -8.18 11.18
CA THR A 364 0.82 -9.07 10.65
C THR A 364 -0.33 -9.19 11.65
N ILE A 365 -1.54 -9.34 11.13
CA ILE A 365 -2.74 -9.42 11.94
C ILE A 365 -2.94 -10.86 12.41
N LEU A 366 -3.12 -11.04 13.71
CA LEU A 366 -3.42 -12.34 14.33
C LEU A 366 -4.93 -12.53 14.50
N GLU A 367 -5.62 -11.47 14.91
CA GLU A 367 -7.05 -11.49 15.20
C GLU A 367 -7.68 -10.12 14.92
N VAL A 368 -8.91 -10.12 14.42
CA VAL A 368 -9.74 -8.92 14.29
C VAL A 368 -11.08 -9.22 14.94
N THR A 369 -11.44 -8.43 15.96
CA THR A 369 -12.74 -8.50 16.61
C THR A 369 -13.59 -7.29 16.20
N SER A 370 -14.78 -7.19 16.77
CA SER A 370 -15.63 -6.01 16.56
C SER A 370 -15.04 -4.74 17.17
N THR A 371 -14.18 -4.82 18.19
CA THR A 371 -13.67 -3.63 18.90
C THR A 371 -12.17 -3.48 18.80
N ASP A 372 -11.45 -4.57 18.57
CA ASP A 372 -10.01 -4.66 18.72
C ASP A 372 -9.36 -5.39 17.55
N VAL A 373 -8.08 -5.13 17.35
CA VAL A 373 -7.20 -5.88 16.46
C VAL A 373 -5.96 -6.30 17.23
N VAL A 374 -5.57 -7.57 17.07
CA VAL A 374 -4.36 -8.13 17.66
C VAL A 374 -3.33 -8.29 16.54
N LEU A 375 -2.18 -7.65 16.71
CA LEU A 375 -1.07 -7.72 15.76
C LEU A 375 0.14 -8.42 16.37
N LEU A 376 0.91 -9.07 15.51
CA LEU A 376 2.30 -9.40 15.78
C LEU A 376 3.16 -8.26 15.26
N ASP A 377 3.59 -7.39 16.16
CA ASP A 377 4.27 -6.13 15.83
C ASP A 377 5.74 -6.37 15.44
N ALA A 378 6.29 -5.46 14.62
CA ALA A 378 7.67 -5.50 14.18
C ALA A 378 8.62 -5.39 15.38
N VAL A 379 9.69 -6.19 15.35
CA VAL A 379 10.73 -6.13 16.38
C VAL A 379 11.65 -4.97 16.07
N LEU A 380 11.87 -4.12 17.06
CA LEU A 380 12.81 -3.02 16.98
C LEU A 380 14.18 -3.42 17.54
N GLY A 381 15.21 -3.05 16.82
CA GLY A 381 16.60 -3.11 17.22
C GLY A 381 17.18 -1.72 17.56
N PRO A 382 18.50 -1.63 17.75
CA PRO A 382 19.20 -0.37 17.93
C PRO A 382 18.99 0.57 16.72
N ASP A 383 19.07 1.89 16.97
CA ASP A 383 18.97 2.94 15.93
C ASP A 383 17.68 2.90 15.09
N ASP A 384 16.55 2.53 15.71
CA ASP A 384 15.21 2.41 15.09
C ASP A 384 15.11 1.38 13.93
N ALA A 385 16.13 0.53 13.77
CA ALA A 385 16.09 -0.56 12.80
C ALA A 385 15.00 -1.58 13.17
N ALA A 386 14.19 -2.00 12.20
CA ALA A 386 13.05 -2.89 12.40
C ALA A 386 13.23 -4.22 11.64
N VAL A 387 12.68 -5.30 12.19
CA VAL A 387 12.54 -6.58 11.49
C VAL A 387 11.12 -7.10 11.64
N LEU A 388 10.55 -7.56 10.52
CA LEU A 388 9.28 -8.25 10.50
C LEU A 388 9.51 -9.73 10.84
N VAL A 389 9.10 -10.13 12.03
CA VAL A 389 9.17 -11.52 12.49
C VAL A 389 7.78 -12.12 12.37
N THR A 390 7.42 -12.51 11.15
CA THR A 390 6.11 -13.08 10.82
C THR A 390 6.10 -14.61 10.88
N ASP A 391 7.28 -15.23 10.88
CA ASP A 391 7.52 -16.68 10.84
C ASP A 391 8.88 -17.07 11.50
N GLU A 392 9.17 -18.37 11.61
CA GLU A 392 10.45 -18.87 12.15
C GLU A 392 11.69 -18.41 11.34
N PRO A 393 11.68 -18.42 9.99
CA PRO A 393 12.75 -17.83 9.19
C PRO A 393 13.01 -16.36 9.51
N GLY A 394 11.97 -15.55 9.70
CA GLY A 394 12.06 -14.15 10.12
C GLY A 394 12.72 -13.98 11.49
N ALA A 395 12.39 -14.86 12.44
CA ALA A 395 13.02 -14.86 13.76
C ALA A 395 14.52 -15.19 13.68
N ALA A 396 14.90 -16.16 12.85
CA ALA A 396 16.30 -16.50 12.62
C ALA A 396 17.08 -15.36 11.94
N ARG A 397 16.45 -14.61 11.01
CA ARG A 397 17.02 -13.41 10.39
C ARG A 397 17.26 -12.29 11.40
N ALA A 398 16.27 -12.01 12.27
CA ALA A 398 16.41 -11.02 13.34
C ALA A 398 17.58 -11.34 14.28
N ALA A 399 17.73 -12.61 14.67
CA ALA A 399 18.83 -13.07 15.51
C ALA A 399 20.22 -12.85 14.87
N LYS A 400 20.36 -13.10 13.56
CA LYS A 400 21.61 -12.85 12.81
C LYS A 400 22.01 -11.37 12.76
N LEU A 401 21.04 -10.46 12.87
CA LEU A 401 21.25 -9.01 12.86
C LEU A 401 21.55 -8.42 14.25
N GLY A 402 21.62 -9.25 15.30
CA GLY A 402 21.80 -8.75 16.67
C GLY A 402 20.58 -8.00 17.22
N ILE A 403 19.43 -8.10 16.54
CA ILE A 403 18.17 -7.52 16.98
C ILE A 403 17.53 -8.52 17.94
N ALA A 404 17.83 -8.35 19.24
CA ALA A 404 17.35 -9.21 20.30
C ALA A 404 15.92 -8.81 20.70
N GLY A 405 14.94 -9.64 20.35
CA GLY A 405 13.55 -9.43 20.77
C GLY A 405 12.60 -10.50 20.26
N LYS A 406 11.59 -10.86 21.06
CA LYS A 406 10.43 -11.62 20.59
C LYS A 406 9.43 -10.63 20.02
N ALA A 407 8.81 -10.97 18.89
CA ALA A 407 7.71 -10.18 18.35
C ALA A 407 6.61 -10.01 19.40
N SER A 408 6.27 -8.76 19.69
CA SER A 408 5.26 -8.42 20.70
C SER A 408 3.87 -8.59 20.12
N ARG A 409 2.99 -9.25 20.88
CA ARG A 409 1.57 -9.26 20.58
C ARG A 409 0.97 -7.98 21.12
N VAL A 410 0.39 -7.17 20.24
CA VAL A 410 -0.20 -5.87 20.60
C VAL A 410 -1.69 -5.90 20.30
N THR A 411 -2.50 -5.59 21.30
CA THR A 411 -3.95 -5.42 21.15
C THR A 411 -4.26 -3.93 21.05
N LEU A 412 -4.90 -3.52 19.96
CA LEU A 412 -5.26 -2.13 19.71
C LEU A 412 -6.77 -1.98 19.51
N ALA A 413 -7.35 -0.96 20.15
CA ALA A 413 -8.75 -0.60 19.93
C ALA A 413 -8.94 0.04 18.54
N LEU A 414 -9.91 -0.44 17.76
CA LEU A 414 -10.16 0.03 16.40
C LEU A 414 -10.61 1.51 16.34
N ALA A 415 -11.41 1.95 17.33
CA ALA A 415 -12.00 3.29 17.35
C ALA A 415 -10.97 4.43 17.39
N GLY A 416 -9.75 4.16 17.86
CA GLY A 416 -8.67 5.12 17.99
C GLY A 416 -7.62 5.08 16.87
N HIS A 417 -7.71 4.14 15.93
CA HIS A 417 -6.65 3.91 14.95
C HIS A 417 -7.13 4.05 13.50
N ARG A 418 -6.20 4.34 12.60
CA ARG A 418 -6.39 4.24 11.15
C ARG A 418 -5.33 3.32 10.56
N LEU A 419 -5.71 2.66 9.47
CA LEU A 419 -4.75 1.97 8.61
C LEU A 419 -3.85 3.01 7.92
N LEU A 420 -2.55 2.74 7.85
CA LEU A 420 -1.64 3.46 6.97
C LEU A 420 -1.99 3.16 5.51
N ALA A 421 -2.00 4.19 4.67
CA ALA A 421 -2.11 3.98 3.24
C ALA A 421 -0.85 3.27 2.71
N GLU A 422 -0.98 2.51 1.62
CA GLU A 422 0.14 1.75 1.03
C GLU A 422 1.41 2.60 0.85
N PRO A 423 1.37 3.85 0.31
CA PRO A 423 2.57 4.67 0.18
C PRO A 423 3.16 5.16 1.51
N GLU A 424 2.34 5.26 2.57
CA GLU A 424 2.84 5.59 3.92
C GLU A 424 3.55 4.38 4.52
N LEU A 425 2.94 3.20 4.40
CA LEU A 425 3.51 1.95 4.88
C LEU A 425 4.84 1.64 4.18
N GLN A 426 4.90 1.74 2.85
CA GLN A 426 6.13 1.48 2.10
C GLN A 426 7.25 2.46 2.44
N ARG A 427 6.94 3.76 2.62
CA ARG A 427 7.93 4.75 3.07
C ARG A 427 8.47 4.41 4.46
N TRP A 428 7.58 3.97 5.35
CA TRP A 428 7.99 3.55 6.69
C TRP A 428 8.91 2.32 6.62
N LEU A 429 8.51 1.27 5.89
CA LEU A 429 9.28 0.04 5.74
C LEU A 429 10.66 0.30 5.13
N ALA A 430 10.74 1.10 4.07
CA ALA A 430 12.01 1.45 3.42
C ALA A 430 12.96 2.24 4.32
N GLY A 431 12.43 3.08 5.21
CA GLY A 431 13.23 3.90 6.12
C GLY A 431 13.71 3.18 7.38
N HIS A 432 13.03 2.10 7.80
CA HIS A 432 13.27 1.47 9.10
C HIS A 432 13.68 0.01 9.02
N LEU A 433 13.35 -0.75 7.97
CA LEU A 433 13.71 -2.16 7.92
C LEU A 433 15.23 -2.36 7.84
N ALA A 434 15.73 -3.26 8.68
CA ALA A 434 17.14 -3.64 8.69
C ALA A 434 17.56 -4.26 7.34
N THR A 435 18.83 -4.10 6.99
CA THR A 435 19.41 -4.63 5.75
C THR A 435 20.45 -5.70 6.06
N LEU A 436 20.34 -6.86 5.41
CA LEU A 436 21.27 -7.99 5.44
C LEU A 436 22.32 -7.83 4.34
N GLY A 437 23.59 -8.02 4.69
CA GLY A 437 24.69 -8.04 3.71
C GLY A 437 24.92 -9.45 3.14
N ARG A 438 25.00 -9.57 1.81
CA ARG A 438 25.33 -10.84 1.13
C ARG A 438 26.28 -10.62 -0.03
N ASP A 439 27.38 -11.34 -0.07
CA ASP A 439 28.33 -11.28 -1.19
C ASP A 439 27.93 -12.28 -2.28
N VAL A 440 27.90 -11.82 -3.52
CA VAL A 440 27.58 -12.61 -4.72
C VAL A 440 28.70 -12.45 -5.72
N ARG A 441 29.13 -13.58 -6.30
CA ARG A 441 30.16 -13.64 -7.34
C ARG A 441 29.48 -13.79 -8.68
N LEU A 442 29.86 -12.96 -9.64
CA LEU A 442 29.26 -12.88 -10.97
C LEU A 442 30.36 -12.87 -12.01
N VAL A 443 30.17 -13.60 -13.11
CA VAL A 443 31.03 -13.50 -14.29
C VAL A 443 30.37 -12.53 -15.27
N VAL A 444 31.08 -11.46 -15.62
CA VAL A 444 30.55 -10.38 -16.46
C VAL A 444 31.50 -10.07 -17.63
N PRO A 445 30.99 -9.55 -18.77
CA PRO A 445 31.82 -9.12 -19.87
C PRO A 445 32.73 -7.95 -19.49
N PRO A 446 33.87 -7.81 -20.18
CA PRO A 446 34.76 -6.65 -20.06
C PRO A 446 34.07 -5.29 -20.14
N SER A 447 33.01 -5.18 -20.95
CA SER A 447 32.29 -3.94 -21.24
C SER A 447 31.31 -3.49 -20.15
N LEU A 448 31.04 -4.32 -19.14
CA LEU A 448 30.01 -4.04 -18.14
C LEU A 448 30.58 -3.27 -16.95
N ASN A 449 30.03 -2.10 -16.63
CA ASN A 449 30.45 -1.33 -15.45
C ASN A 449 29.78 -1.88 -14.18
N GLY A 450 30.59 -2.28 -13.18
CA GLY A 450 30.10 -2.89 -11.95
C GLY A 450 29.25 -1.97 -11.06
N GLU A 451 29.54 -0.67 -11.02
CA GLU A 451 28.73 0.29 -10.25
C GLU A 451 27.38 0.59 -10.91
N GLU A 452 27.37 0.73 -12.25
CA GLU A 452 26.12 0.90 -13.00
C GLU A 452 25.24 -0.33 -12.92
N LEU A 453 25.85 -1.53 -13.01
CA LEU A 453 25.16 -2.79 -12.76
C LEU A 453 24.55 -2.81 -11.36
N GLY A 454 25.31 -2.42 -10.32
CA GLY A 454 24.81 -2.38 -8.96
C GLY A 454 23.59 -1.46 -8.78
N ARG A 455 23.62 -0.25 -9.37
CA ARG A 455 22.48 0.69 -9.36
C ARG A 455 21.26 0.12 -10.10
N MET A 456 21.48 -0.49 -11.26
CA MET A 456 20.43 -1.07 -12.07
C MET A 456 19.78 -2.26 -11.36
N LEU A 457 20.56 -3.14 -10.74
CA LEU A 457 20.05 -4.28 -9.97
C LEU A 457 19.18 -3.83 -8.79
N ALA A 458 19.57 -2.79 -8.06
CA ALA A 458 18.77 -2.24 -6.96
C ALA A 458 17.41 -1.68 -7.42
N ALA A 459 17.31 -1.24 -8.69
CA ALA A 459 16.04 -0.80 -9.27
C ALA A 459 15.19 -1.96 -9.82
N LEU A 460 15.82 -3.06 -10.25
CA LEU A 460 15.15 -4.17 -10.93
C LEU A 460 14.76 -5.34 -10.00
N VAL A 461 15.48 -5.52 -8.89
CA VAL A 461 15.30 -6.68 -8.01
C VAL A 461 14.53 -6.28 -6.73
N PRO A 462 13.30 -6.79 -6.53
CA PRO A 462 12.55 -6.54 -5.30
C PRO A 462 13.32 -6.97 -4.05
N GLY A 463 13.29 -6.14 -3.01
CA GLY A 463 13.97 -6.42 -1.74
C GLY A 463 15.45 -6.00 -1.69
N LEU A 464 16.06 -5.64 -2.82
CA LEU A 464 17.44 -5.17 -2.86
C LEU A 464 17.52 -3.66 -2.58
N THR A 465 18.13 -3.27 -1.47
CA THR A 465 18.35 -1.85 -1.10
C THR A 465 19.57 -1.24 -1.78
N GLY A 466 20.53 -2.09 -2.19
CA GLY A 466 21.72 -1.65 -2.93
C GLY A 466 22.63 -2.83 -3.29
N ALA A 467 23.55 -2.60 -4.22
CA ALA A 467 24.61 -3.54 -4.56
C ALA A 467 25.90 -2.76 -4.80
N THR A 468 26.96 -3.09 -4.06
CA THR A 468 28.25 -2.38 -4.09
C THR A 468 29.36 -3.33 -4.54
N VAL A 469 30.30 -2.84 -5.34
CA VAL A 469 31.43 -3.65 -5.80
C VAL A 469 32.42 -3.82 -4.65
N VAL A 470 32.67 -5.07 -4.26
CA VAL A 470 33.66 -5.44 -3.24
C VAL A 470 34.99 -5.81 -3.89
N ALA A 471 34.93 -6.52 -5.01
CA ALA A 471 36.11 -6.91 -5.77
C ALA A 471 35.78 -7.04 -7.25
N ASP A 472 36.78 -6.78 -8.08
CA ASP A 472 36.71 -6.86 -9.52
C ASP A 472 38.03 -7.45 -10.03
N ARG A 473 37.98 -8.66 -10.56
CA ARG A 473 39.16 -9.47 -10.86
C ARG A 473 39.09 -10.00 -12.28
N TRP A 474 40.25 -10.15 -12.90
CA TRP A 474 40.40 -10.76 -14.22
C TRP A 474 40.93 -12.18 -14.06
N PHE A 475 40.27 -13.15 -14.68
CA PHE A 475 40.68 -14.55 -14.65
C PHE A 475 40.48 -15.20 -16.02
N ARG A 476 41.57 -15.65 -16.65
CA ARG A 476 41.58 -16.43 -17.92
C ARG A 476 40.72 -15.86 -19.06
N GLY A 477 40.60 -14.54 -19.16
CA GLY A 477 39.85 -13.85 -20.22
C GLY A 477 38.45 -13.37 -19.82
N ASP A 478 37.93 -13.85 -18.68
CA ASP A 478 36.66 -13.43 -18.09
C ASP A 478 36.88 -12.47 -16.91
N ARG A 479 35.89 -11.61 -16.64
CA ARG A 479 35.91 -10.67 -15.51
C ARG A 479 34.97 -11.15 -14.41
N GLU A 480 35.53 -11.42 -13.24
CA GLU A 480 34.81 -11.83 -12.03
C GLU A 480 34.53 -10.59 -11.17
N LEU A 481 33.24 -10.31 -10.95
CA LEU A 481 32.75 -9.22 -10.12
C LEU A 481 32.15 -9.78 -8.83
N ILE A 482 32.61 -9.30 -7.67
CA ILE A 482 32.02 -9.61 -6.37
C ILE A 482 31.20 -8.40 -5.91
N LEU A 483 29.88 -8.58 -5.83
CA LEU A 483 28.94 -7.56 -5.34
C LEU A 483 28.50 -7.88 -3.91
N ARG A 484 28.54 -6.89 -3.02
CA ARG A 484 27.86 -6.92 -1.72
C ARG A 484 26.47 -6.34 -1.87
N LEU A 485 25.49 -7.22 -1.77
CA LEU A 485 24.08 -6.92 -1.79
C LEU A 485 23.63 -6.47 -0.40
N GLY A 486 22.89 -5.36 -0.35
CA GLY A 486 22.06 -4.98 0.78
C GLY A 486 20.64 -5.48 0.53
N ILE A 487 20.19 -6.46 1.30
CA ILE A 487 18.88 -7.12 1.14
C ILE A 487 17.99 -6.78 2.33
N ARG A 488 16.75 -6.33 2.10
CA ARG A 488 15.82 -6.02 3.19
C ARG A 488 15.52 -7.27 4.03
N ALA A 489 15.45 -7.11 5.34
CA ALA A 489 15.28 -8.22 6.29
C ALA A 489 13.93 -8.95 6.20
N ASP A 490 12.94 -8.38 5.52
CA ASP A 490 11.63 -8.99 5.24
C ASP A 490 11.61 -9.83 3.96
N THR A 491 12.72 -9.88 3.22
CA THR A 491 12.88 -10.70 2.01
C THR A 491 13.84 -11.86 2.23
N ASP A 492 13.67 -12.93 1.47
CA ASP A 492 14.55 -14.10 1.53
C ASP A 492 15.90 -13.78 0.83
N PRO A 493 17.04 -13.81 1.57
CA PRO A 493 18.34 -13.45 1.01
C PRO A 493 18.80 -14.35 -0.14
N ASP A 494 18.43 -15.63 -0.13
CA ASP A 494 18.86 -16.57 -1.15
C ASP A 494 17.99 -16.39 -2.42
N LEU A 495 16.68 -16.15 -2.28
CA LEU A 495 15.84 -15.79 -3.44
C LEU A 495 16.25 -14.46 -4.09
N THR A 496 16.55 -13.44 -3.28
CA THR A 496 17.02 -12.15 -3.82
C THR A 496 18.36 -12.30 -4.53
N ARG A 497 19.25 -13.15 -4.00
CA ARG A 497 20.54 -13.48 -4.61
C ARG A 497 20.35 -14.18 -5.96
N ASP A 498 19.48 -15.17 -6.03
CA ASP A 498 19.20 -15.91 -7.27
C ASP A 498 18.56 -15.00 -8.33
N ALA A 499 17.68 -14.08 -7.93
CA ALA A 499 17.12 -13.06 -8.82
C ALA A 499 18.19 -12.11 -9.38
N VAL A 500 19.16 -11.70 -8.55
CA VAL A 500 20.32 -10.89 -9.02
C VAL A 500 21.13 -11.66 -10.05
N VAL A 501 21.46 -12.93 -9.78
CA VAL A 501 22.22 -13.78 -10.72
C VAL A 501 21.47 -13.91 -12.05
N ALA A 502 20.17 -14.20 -12.00
CA ALA A 502 19.34 -14.33 -13.20
C ALA A 502 19.30 -13.05 -14.06
N GLN A 503 19.24 -11.87 -13.43
CA GLN A 503 19.26 -10.59 -14.15
C GLN A 503 20.62 -10.33 -14.81
N VAL A 504 21.71 -10.67 -14.14
CA VAL A 504 23.06 -10.53 -14.69
C VAL A 504 23.23 -11.49 -15.87
N GLU A 505 22.86 -12.75 -15.73
CA GLU A 505 22.94 -13.72 -16.82
C GLU A 505 22.12 -13.31 -18.06
N ALA A 506 20.95 -12.69 -17.85
CA ALA A 506 20.13 -12.17 -18.93
C ALA A 506 20.82 -11.04 -19.71
N LEU A 507 21.66 -10.24 -19.06
CA LEU A 507 22.44 -9.15 -19.68
C LEU A 507 23.69 -9.65 -20.40
N VAL A 508 24.25 -10.77 -19.93
CA VAL A 508 25.52 -11.33 -20.41
C VAL A 508 25.34 -12.36 -21.53
N THR A 509 24.14 -12.93 -21.68
CA THR A 509 23.83 -13.86 -22.77
C THR A 509 23.52 -13.08 -24.06
N PRO A 510 24.33 -13.17 -25.13
CA PRO A 510 24.04 -12.47 -26.38
C PRO A 510 22.77 -13.04 -27.04
N PRO A 511 21.94 -12.21 -27.71
CA PRO A 511 20.84 -12.72 -28.52
C PRO A 511 21.40 -13.55 -29.69
N PRO A 512 20.73 -14.65 -30.06
CA PRO A 512 21.19 -15.49 -31.17
C PRO A 512 21.17 -14.74 -32.50
N ALA A 513 22.09 -15.11 -33.41
CA ALA A 513 22.12 -14.56 -34.77
C ALA A 513 20.80 -14.88 -35.51
N ALA A 514 20.25 -13.88 -36.20
CA ALA A 514 18.97 -14.02 -36.90
C ALA A 514 19.00 -15.19 -37.92
N GLY A 515 18.02 -16.09 -37.82
CA GLY A 515 17.84 -17.21 -38.76
C GLY A 515 18.37 -18.58 -38.28
N VAL A 516 18.96 -18.67 -37.09
CA VAL A 516 19.36 -19.95 -36.47
C VAL A 516 18.33 -20.37 -35.42
N GLU A 517 17.82 -21.59 -35.51
CA GLU A 517 16.95 -22.15 -34.46
C GLU A 517 17.75 -22.41 -33.18
N THR A 518 17.17 -22.02 -32.04
CA THR A 518 17.85 -22.08 -30.74
C THR A 518 17.17 -23.06 -29.80
N VAL A 519 17.97 -23.92 -29.17
CA VAL A 519 17.53 -24.95 -28.22
C VAL A 519 18.06 -24.61 -26.83
N ALA A 520 17.16 -24.25 -25.92
CA ALA A 520 17.51 -23.99 -24.52
C ALA A 520 17.67 -25.31 -23.74
N TYR A 521 18.60 -25.38 -22.81
CA TYR A 521 18.80 -26.57 -21.97
C TYR A 521 19.29 -26.19 -20.58
N LEU A 522 19.13 -27.08 -19.60
CA LEU A 522 19.69 -26.89 -18.25
C LEU A 522 21.22 -26.94 -18.30
N GLY A 523 21.85 -25.79 -18.04
CA GLY A 523 23.29 -25.65 -17.98
C GLY A 523 23.91 -26.20 -16.68
N PRO A 524 25.23 -26.02 -16.49
CA PRO A 524 26.17 -25.41 -17.44
C PRO A 524 26.43 -26.30 -18.66
N PRO A 525 27.14 -25.82 -19.70
CA PRO A 525 27.57 -26.69 -20.79
C PRO A 525 28.58 -27.74 -20.30
N GLY A 526 28.58 -28.90 -20.94
CA GLY A 526 29.33 -30.10 -20.59
C GLY A 526 28.51 -31.11 -19.80
N THR A 527 27.23 -30.85 -19.54
CA THR A 527 26.34 -31.75 -18.79
C THR A 527 25.69 -32.79 -19.71
N PHE A 528 25.13 -33.85 -19.10
CA PHE A 528 24.28 -34.82 -19.83
C PHE A 528 23.07 -34.17 -20.49
N THR A 529 22.60 -33.04 -19.97
CA THR A 529 21.50 -32.26 -20.56
C THR A 529 21.93 -31.57 -21.86
N GLU A 530 23.17 -31.08 -21.95
CA GLU A 530 23.71 -30.59 -23.23
C GLU A 530 23.86 -31.73 -24.25
N LEU A 531 24.33 -32.91 -23.82
CA LEU A 531 24.45 -34.08 -24.69
C LEU A 531 23.11 -34.48 -25.29
N ALA A 532 22.06 -34.55 -24.46
CA ALA A 532 20.69 -34.79 -24.91
C ALA A 532 20.21 -33.67 -25.84
N ALA A 533 20.51 -32.41 -25.49
CA ALA A 533 20.09 -31.27 -26.28
C ALA A 533 20.72 -31.25 -27.67
N ARG A 534 22.00 -31.64 -27.79
CA ARG A 534 22.70 -31.75 -29.06
C ARG A 534 22.09 -32.83 -29.96
N ALA A 535 21.78 -34.00 -29.40
CA ALA A 535 21.15 -35.09 -30.14
C ALA A 535 19.74 -34.69 -30.64
N LEU A 536 18.92 -34.14 -29.75
CA LEU A 536 17.56 -33.70 -30.08
C LEU A 536 17.55 -32.47 -31.02
N ALA A 537 18.52 -31.56 -30.90
CA ALA A 537 18.66 -30.41 -31.78
C ALA A 537 19.06 -30.82 -33.21
N ALA A 538 19.98 -31.78 -33.36
CA ALA A 538 20.36 -32.31 -34.67
C ALA A 538 19.15 -32.94 -35.40
N GLU A 539 18.28 -33.64 -34.67
CA GLU A 539 17.06 -34.23 -35.23
C GLU A 539 15.98 -33.17 -35.55
N ALA A 540 15.76 -32.20 -34.66
CA ALA A 540 14.68 -31.23 -34.80
C ALA A 540 14.98 -30.03 -35.71
N ALA A 541 16.23 -29.55 -35.68
CA ALA A 541 16.63 -28.24 -36.24
C ALA A 541 17.92 -28.31 -37.09
N GLY A 542 18.51 -29.50 -37.25
CA GLY A 542 19.76 -29.73 -37.98
C GLY A 542 21.02 -29.33 -37.22
N ASP A 543 22.19 -29.67 -37.77
CA ASP A 543 23.51 -29.46 -37.12
C ASP A 543 23.87 -27.99 -36.86
N SER A 544 23.16 -27.05 -37.49
CA SER A 544 23.35 -25.60 -37.33
C SER A 544 22.64 -24.99 -36.12
N ALA A 545 21.86 -25.76 -35.36
CA ALA A 545 21.10 -25.24 -34.22
C ALA A 545 22.01 -24.74 -33.08
N ALA A 546 21.66 -23.57 -32.52
CA ALA A 546 22.41 -22.98 -31.41
C ALA A 546 21.90 -23.51 -30.06
N LEU A 547 22.78 -24.14 -29.28
CA LEU A 547 22.46 -24.56 -27.92
C LEU A 547 22.67 -23.41 -26.93
N VAL A 548 21.66 -23.12 -26.10
CA VAL A 548 21.71 -22.02 -25.13
C VAL A 548 21.51 -22.57 -23.71
N ALA A 549 22.55 -22.51 -22.89
CA ALA A 549 22.49 -22.93 -21.49
C ALA A 549 21.59 -21.98 -20.67
N ALA A 550 20.78 -22.54 -19.79
CA ALA A 550 19.93 -21.83 -18.83
C ALA A 550 20.25 -22.27 -17.40
N PRO A 551 20.13 -21.38 -16.39
CA PRO A 551 20.49 -21.68 -15.01
C PRO A 551 19.54 -22.64 -14.31
N SER A 552 18.32 -22.79 -14.82
CA SER A 552 17.31 -23.69 -14.28
C SER A 552 16.40 -24.22 -15.40
N VAL A 553 15.67 -25.31 -15.11
CA VAL A 553 14.66 -25.83 -16.03
C VAL A 553 13.58 -24.78 -16.30
N GLY A 554 13.14 -24.05 -15.26
CA GLY A 554 12.19 -22.94 -15.40
C GLY A 554 12.70 -21.89 -16.38
N ALA A 555 13.94 -21.43 -16.22
CA ALA A 555 14.53 -20.42 -17.11
C ALA A 555 14.68 -20.92 -18.57
N ALA A 556 14.95 -22.22 -18.78
CA ALA A 556 14.96 -22.82 -20.12
C ALA A 556 13.56 -22.77 -20.77
N LEU A 557 12.51 -23.08 -20.00
CA LEU A 557 11.12 -23.03 -20.44
C LEU A 557 10.62 -21.59 -20.64
N ASP A 558 11.04 -20.63 -19.82
CA ASP A 558 10.67 -19.22 -19.98
C ASP A 558 11.22 -18.64 -21.27
N ARG A 559 12.46 -19.00 -21.65
CA ARG A 559 13.02 -18.64 -22.96
C ARG A 559 12.16 -19.19 -24.10
N LEU A 560 11.59 -20.37 -23.95
CA LEU A 560 10.68 -20.96 -24.93
C LEU A 560 9.34 -20.21 -24.98
N SER A 561 8.70 -19.91 -23.84
CA SER A 561 7.45 -19.15 -23.76
C SER A 561 7.58 -17.74 -24.33
N ASP A 562 8.70 -17.06 -24.05
CA ASP A 562 8.98 -15.69 -24.52
C ASP A 562 9.45 -15.61 -25.97
N GLY A 563 9.57 -16.75 -26.65
CA GLY A 563 10.07 -16.84 -28.03
C GLY A 563 11.57 -16.53 -28.19
N ARG A 564 12.31 -16.46 -27.08
CA ARG A 564 13.79 -16.35 -27.05
C ARG A 564 14.48 -17.68 -27.36
N ALA A 565 13.74 -18.79 -27.32
CA ALA A 565 14.13 -20.09 -27.83
C ALA A 565 13.01 -20.71 -28.70
N ALA A 566 13.40 -21.50 -29.71
CA ALA A 566 12.47 -22.29 -30.52
C ALA A 566 12.12 -23.62 -29.83
N TRP A 567 13.08 -24.16 -29.07
CA TRP A 567 12.97 -25.44 -28.38
C TRP A 567 13.58 -25.36 -26.98
N ALA A 568 13.17 -26.26 -26.09
CA ALA A 568 13.81 -26.48 -24.79
C ALA A 568 13.97 -27.97 -24.49
N VAL A 569 15.05 -28.37 -23.82
CA VAL A 569 15.34 -29.76 -23.47
C VAL A 569 15.32 -29.92 -21.95
N VAL A 570 14.52 -30.86 -21.47
CA VAL A 570 14.20 -31.01 -20.04
C VAL A 570 14.45 -32.44 -19.56
N PRO A 571 15.20 -32.66 -18.47
CA PRO A 571 15.33 -33.99 -17.86
C PRO A 571 14.07 -34.34 -17.08
N VAL A 572 13.37 -35.42 -17.42
CA VAL A 572 12.04 -35.73 -16.81
C VAL A 572 12.03 -36.97 -15.94
N SER A 573 12.93 -37.93 -16.18
CA SER A 573 12.99 -39.16 -15.41
C SER A 573 14.40 -39.74 -15.42
N ASN A 574 14.81 -40.33 -14.31
CA ASN A 574 16.04 -41.08 -14.17
C ASN A 574 15.73 -42.48 -13.60
N THR A 575 16.36 -43.53 -14.13
CA THR A 575 16.08 -44.93 -13.72
C THR A 575 16.42 -45.23 -12.26
N LEU A 576 17.33 -44.47 -11.64
CA LEU A 576 17.72 -44.62 -10.24
C LEU A 576 16.88 -43.77 -9.28
N SER A 577 16.52 -42.54 -9.68
CA SER A 577 15.89 -41.55 -8.78
C SER A 577 14.41 -41.27 -9.08
N GLY A 578 13.84 -41.88 -10.12
CA GLY A 578 12.47 -41.63 -10.55
C GLY A 578 12.32 -40.29 -11.29
N GLY A 579 11.12 -39.71 -11.26
CA GLY A 579 10.84 -38.43 -11.93
C GLY A 579 11.66 -37.28 -11.38
N VAL A 580 12.19 -36.45 -12.27
CA VAL A 580 12.96 -35.26 -11.89
C VAL A 580 11.97 -34.17 -11.47
N ARG A 581 11.59 -34.18 -10.18
CA ARG A 581 10.50 -33.35 -9.63
C ARG A 581 10.55 -31.88 -10.05
N PRO A 582 11.66 -31.13 -9.92
CA PRO A 582 11.71 -29.72 -10.33
C PRO A 582 11.38 -29.51 -11.82
N ALA A 583 11.71 -30.50 -12.65
CA ALA A 583 11.41 -30.45 -14.08
C ALA A 583 9.95 -30.78 -14.38
N LEU A 584 9.38 -31.75 -13.68
CA LEU A 584 7.96 -32.11 -13.80
C LEU A 584 7.05 -30.98 -13.34
N GLU A 585 7.37 -30.32 -12.22
CA GLU A 585 6.66 -29.14 -11.72
C GLU A 585 6.73 -27.97 -12.72
N ALA A 586 7.92 -27.70 -13.27
CA ALA A 586 8.10 -26.63 -14.24
C ALA A 586 7.34 -26.85 -15.55
N LEU A 587 7.22 -28.11 -16.00
CA LEU A 587 6.40 -28.50 -17.15
C LEU A 587 4.91 -28.44 -16.84
N ALA A 588 4.49 -28.92 -15.66
CA ALA A 588 3.09 -28.91 -15.23
C ALA A 588 2.52 -27.50 -15.16
N ALA A 589 3.29 -26.55 -14.60
CA ALA A 589 2.95 -25.13 -14.51
C ALA A 589 2.72 -24.48 -15.88
N ARG A 590 3.27 -25.03 -16.97
CA ARG A 590 3.18 -24.51 -18.35
C ARG A 590 2.46 -25.48 -19.30
N SER A 591 1.69 -26.42 -18.76
CA SER A 591 1.04 -27.51 -19.52
C SER A 591 0.06 -27.04 -20.60
N GLY A 592 -0.53 -25.84 -20.46
CA GLY A 592 -1.41 -25.23 -21.46
C GLY A 592 -0.68 -24.51 -22.61
N GLU A 593 0.60 -24.21 -22.46
CA GLU A 593 1.40 -23.41 -23.40
C GLU A 593 2.39 -24.24 -24.21
N LEU A 594 2.77 -25.40 -23.67
CA LEU A 594 3.87 -26.21 -24.16
C LEU A 594 3.40 -27.58 -24.65
N ALA A 595 4.14 -28.14 -25.60
CA ALA A 595 3.92 -29.48 -26.11
C ALA A 595 5.25 -30.22 -26.26
N VAL A 596 5.24 -31.52 -25.99
CA VAL A 596 6.41 -32.38 -26.10
C VAL A 596 6.51 -32.93 -27.52
N SER A 597 7.65 -32.74 -28.17
CA SER A 597 7.85 -33.14 -29.57
C SER A 597 8.81 -34.31 -29.74
N GLY A 598 9.60 -34.65 -28.73
CA GLY A 598 10.55 -35.75 -28.82
C GLY A 598 11.06 -36.16 -27.46
N SER A 599 11.69 -37.32 -27.38
CA SER A 599 12.39 -37.75 -26.18
C SER A 599 13.68 -38.48 -26.52
N GLN A 600 14.72 -38.25 -25.73
CA GLN A 600 16.00 -38.93 -25.84
C GLN A 600 16.34 -39.58 -24.50
N VAL A 601 16.69 -40.86 -24.53
CA VAL A 601 17.28 -41.54 -23.38
C VAL A 601 18.79 -41.43 -23.52
N VAL A 602 19.45 -40.89 -22.49
CA VAL A 602 20.91 -40.79 -22.42
C VAL A 602 21.39 -41.69 -21.29
N ALA A 603 22.24 -42.65 -21.62
CA ALA A 603 22.93 -43.47 -20.63
C ALA A 603 23.82 -42.58 -19.76
N VAL A 604 23.69 -42.70 -18.45
CA VAL A 604 24.52 -41.96 -17.49
C VAL A 604 25.75 -42.79 -17.21
N ASN A 605 26.89 -42.33 -17.73
CA ASN A 605 28.18 -42.93 -17.46
C ASN A 605 29.23 -41.84 -17.26
N PHE A 606 30.29 -42.17 -16.52
CA PHE A 606 31.30 -41.21 -16.11
C PHE A 606 32.68 -41.60 -16.64
N THR A 607 33.46 -40.57 -16.96
CA THR A 607 34.87 -40.65 -17.32
C THR A 607 35.67 -39.90 -16.25
N ALA A 608 36.80 -40.48 -15.84
CA ALA A 608 37.80 -39.85 -15.00
C ALA A 608 38.67 -38.95 -15.87
N TRP A 609 38.57 -37.65 -15.64
CA TRP A 609 39.30 -36.62 -16.35
C TRP A 609 40.44 -36.09 -15.50
N VAL A 610 41.64 -36.07 -16.09
CA VAL A 610 42.85 -35.55 -15.44
C VAL A 610 43.49 -34.46 -16.28
N HIS A 611 44.29 -33.60 -15.64
CA HIS A 611 45.12 -32.67 -16.38
C HIS A 611 46.17 -33.45 -17.20
N PRO A 612 46.52 -33.01 -18.42
CA PRO A 612 47.54 -33.66 -19.25
C PRO A 612 48.89 -33.96 -18.56
N ASP A 613 49.28 -33.17 -17.56
CA ASP A 613 50.57 -33.34 -16.87
C ASP A 613 50.47 -34.34 -15.70
N ASP A 614 49.25 -34.73 -15.33
CA ASP A 614 48.97 -35.66 -14.23
C ASP A 614 48.56 -37.05 -14.78
N LEU A 615 48.62 -37.24 -16.11
CA LEU A 615 48.27 -38.49 -16.77
C LEU A 615 49.26 -39.61 -16.39
N GLY A 616 48.74 -40.67 -15.78
CA GLY A 616 49.53 -41.84 -15.32
C GLY A 616 50.13 -41.70 -13.91
N ALA A 617 49.84 -40.61 -13.20
CA ALA A 617 50.15 -40.45 -11.78
C ALA A 617 49.04 -41.02 -10.89
N ASP A 618 49.40 -41.42 -9.66
CA ASP A 618 48.41 -41.80 -8.65
C ASP A 618 47.58 -40.58 -8.22
N PRO A 619 46.24 -40.68 -8.19
CA PRO A 619 45.39 -39.53 -7.93
C PRO A 619 45.41 -39.11 -6.47
N ALA A 620 45.60 -37.81 -6.21
CA ALA A 620 45.61 -37.24 -4.87
C ALA A 620 44.19 -37.06 -4.29
N GLY A 621 43.17 -37.09 -5.14
CA GLY A 621 41.77 -36.91 -4.74
C GLY A 621 40.83 -36.87 -5.94
N VAL A 622 39.53 -36.93 -5.68
CA VAL A 622 38.47 -36.92 -6.71
C VAL A 622 37.46 -35.80 -6.44
N VAL A 623 37.12 -35.04 -7.46
CA VAL A 623 36.09 -33.98 -7.39
C VAL A 623 34.95 -34.28 -8.37
N SER A 624 33.70 -34.18 -7.90
CA SER A 624 32.53 -34.23 -8.77
C SER A 624 31.25 -33.77 -8.07
N HIS A 625 30.14 -33.74 -8.81
CA HIS A 625 28.81 -33.62 -8.24
C HIS A 625 28.49 -34.84 -7.35
N GLU A 626 27.70 -34.63 -6.29
CA GLU A 626 27.38 -35.66 -5.29
C GLU A 626 26.79 -36.94 -5.92
N GLN A 627 25.92 -36.79 -6.92
CA GLN A 627 25.33 -37.93 -7.61
C GLN A 627 26.33 -38.73 -8.46
N ALA A 628 27.39 -38.10 -8.96
CA ALA A 628 28.43 -38.79 -9.72
C ALA A 628 29.37 -39.55 -8.77
N LEU A 629 29.76 -38.93 -7.65
CA LEU A 629 30.53 -39.60 -6.61
C LEU A 629 29.80 -40.83 -6.06
N ALA A 630 28.49 -40.73 -5.83
CA ALA A 630 27.66 -41.83 -5.35
C ALA A 630 27.45 -42.96 -6.36
N GLN A 631 27.71 -42.73 -7.65
CA GLN A 631 27.54 -43.72 -8.73
C GLN A 631 28.86 -44.33 -9.19
N CYS A 632 30.00 -43.92 -8.64
CA CYS A 632 31.33 -44.41 -9.01
C CYS A 632 32.07 -45.01 -7.81
N THR A 633 31.35 -45.61 -6.86
CA THR A 633 31.93 -46.10 -5.60
C THR A 633 32.93 -47.23 -5.81
N GLY A 634 32.71 -48.11 -6.78
CA GLY A 634 33.65 -49.17 -7.14
C GLY A 634 34.96 -48.62 -7.70
N TYR A 635 34.88 -47.59 -8.55
CA TYR A 635 36.06 -46.88 -9.05
C TYR A 635 36.80 -46.15 -7.92
N LEU A 636 36.09 -45.42 -7.06
CA LEU A 636 36.69 -44.72 -5.92
C LEU A 636 37.42 -45.69 -4.98
N ALA A 637 36.85 -46.87 -4.73
CA ALA A 637 37.50 -47.91 -3.93
C ALA A 637 38.77 -48.46 -4.60
N SER A 638 38.78 -48.57 -5.94
CA SER A 638 39.96 -49.04 -6.69
C SER A 638 41.17 -48.08 -6.61
N LEU A 639 40.95 -46.80 -6.31
CA LEU A 639 42.00 -45.79 -6.19
C LEU A 639 42.61 -45.70 -4.78
N GLY A 640 41.98 -46.30 -3.76
CA GLY A 640 42.30 -46.07 -2.34
C GLY A 640 43.46 -46.88 -1.74
N GLY A 641 44.18 -47.70 -2.52
CA GLY A 641 45.30 -48.53 -2.01
C GLY A 641 44.91 -49.49 -0.87
N ASP A 642 45.87 -49.84 -0.01
CA ASP A 642 45.69 -50.77 1.14
C ASP A 642 44.77 -50.19 2.25
N ASP A 643 44.63 -48.87 2.32
CA ASP A 643 43.82 -48.15 3.33
C ASP A 643 42.37 -47.90 2.86
N GLY A 644 42.07 -48.22 1.59
CA GLY A 644 40.72 -48.25 1.02
C GLY A 644 40.01 -46.89 0.91
N HIS A 645 40.72 -45.76 1.02
CA HIS A 645 40.09 -44.44 1.00
C HIS A 645 40.85 -43.41 0.16
N ILE A 646 40.15 -42.79 -0.80
CA ILE A 646 40.62 -41.63 -1.57
C ILE A 646 39.81 -40.39 -1.16
N GLU A 647 40.48 -39.24 -1.04
CA GLU A 647 39.80 -37.98 -0.70
C GLU A 647 38.79 -37.60 -1.79
N THR A 648 37.57 -37.24 -1.40
CA THR A 648 36.53 -36.79 -2.34
C THR A 648 36.03 -35.39 -1.99
N ARG A 649 35.73 -34.58 -3.02
CA ARG A 649 35.19 -33.22 -2.89
C ARG A 649 33.96 -33.03 -3.76
N LYS A 650 32.93 -32.41 -3.18
CA LYS A 650 31.69 -32.07 -3.88
C LYS A 650 31.87 -30.78 -4.69
N ALA A 651 31.34 -30.77 -5.91
CA ALA A 651 31.21 -29.61 -6.78
C ALA A 651 29.74 -29.40 -7.17
N ASP A 652 29.39 -28.17 -7.55
CA ASP A 652 28.01 -27.80 -7.90
C ASP A 652 27.52 -28.46 -9.21
N SER A 653 28.43 -28.93 -10.06
CA SER A 653 28.13 -29.74 -11.25
C SER A 653 29.32 -30.59 -11.69
N THR A 654 29.08 -31.55 -12.59
CA THR A 654 30.15 -32.35 -13.22
C THR A 654 31.05 -31.51 -14.14
N ALA A 655 30.51 -30.46 -14.77
CA ALA A 655 31.30 -29.52 -15.57
C ALA A 655 32.20 -28.63 -14.69
N GLU A 656 31.70 -28.19 -13.54
CA GLU A 656 32.48 -27.44 -12.54
C GLU A 656 33.65 -28.27 -12.01
N ALA A 657 33.45 -29.57 -11.82
CA ALA A 657 34.53 -30.47 -11.43
C ALA A 657 35.68 -30.52 -12.47
N CYS A 658 35.35 -30.61 -13.76
CA CYS A 658 36.37 -30.53 -14.82
C CYS A 658 37.07 -29.16 -14.82
N ARG A 659 36.34 -28.06 -14.58
CA ARG A 659 36.94 -26.73 -14.48
C ARG A 659 37.95 -26.66 -13.33
N VAL A 660 37.60 -27.18 -12.15
CA VAL A 660 38.50 -27.21 -10.97
C VAL A 660 39.82 -27.93 -11.28
N VAL A 661 39.77 -29.06 -11.97
CA VAL A 661 40.97 -29.82 -12.38
C VAL A 661 41.76 -29.08 -13.47
N ALA A 662 41.09 -28.52 -14.48
CA ALA A 662 41.74 -27.74 -15.54
C ALA A 662 42.36 -26.42 -15.05
N ASP A 663 41.80 -25.84 -13.98
CA ASP A 663 42.35 -24.65 -13.31
C ASP A 663 43.54 -25.00 -12.41
N ARG A 664 43.87 -26.28 -12.24
CA ARG A 664 44.91 -26.78 -11.31
C ARG A 664 44.71 -26.26 -9.88
N ALA A 665 43.46 -26.02 -9.47
CA ALA A 665 43.14 -25.59 -8.11
C ALA A 665 43.54 -26.67 -7.08
N HIS A 666 43.53 -27.94 -7.51
CA HIS A 666 44.02 -29.09 -6.76
C HIS A 666 44.86 -29.97 -7.71
N PRO A 667 46.19 -29.79 -7.77
CA PRO A 667 47.06 -30.58 -8.64
C PRO A 667 46.99 -32.08 -8.31
N GLY A 668 46.99 -32.95 -9.33
CA GLY A 668 46.88 -34.40 -9.16
C GLY A 668 45.47 -34.91 -8.83
N TRP A 669 44.45 -34.05 -8.87
CA TRP A 669 43.06 -34.47 -8.66
C TRP A 669 42.37 -34.88 -9.95
N VAL A 670 41.41 -35.80 -9.81
CA VAL A 670 40.60 -36.34 -10.91
C VAL A 670 39.19 -35.77 -10.86
N ALA A 671 38.66 -35.34 -12.01
CA ALA A 671 37.25 -34.96 -12.14
C ALA A 671 36.44 -36.13 -12.68
N LEU A 672 35.36 -36.52 -12.00
CA LEU A 672 34.38 -37.44 -12.61
C LEU A 672 33.33 -36.60 -13.34
N ALA A 673 33.19 -36.81 -14.64
CA ALA A 673 32.19 -36.09 -15.45
C ALA A 673 31.72 -36.93 -16.63
N GLY A 674 30.83 -36.39 -17.45
CA GLY A 674 30.34 -37.10 -18.63
C GLY A 674 31.44 -37.38 -19.66
N PRO A 675 31.20 -38.28 -20.63
CA PRO A 675 32.22 -38.77 -21.57
C PRO A 675 32.83 -37.74 -22.52
N THR A 676 32.25 -36.55 -22.62
CA THR A 676 32.75 -35.45 -23.46
C THR A 676 33.05 -34.18 -22.67
N THR A 677 32.75 -34.16 -21.37
CA THR A 677 32.81 -32.95 -20.55
C THR A 677 34.24 -32.43 -20.43
N GLY A 678 35.21 -33.30 -20.08
CA GLY A 678 36.58 -32.87 -19.81
C GLY A 678 37.35 -32.37 -21.04
N THR A 679 37.06 -32.89 -22.24
CA THR A 679 37.65 -32.40 -23.50
C THR A 679 37.43 -30.90 -23.69
N ARG A 680 36.29 -30.37 -23.24
CA ARG A 680 35.96 -28.94 -23.30
C ARG A 680 36.90 -28.07 -22.47
N TYR A 681 37.50 -28.65 -21.44
CA TYR A 681 38.42 -28.00 -20.52
C TYR A 681 39.89 -28.37 -20.80
N GLY A 682 40.18 -29.05 -21.92
CA GLY A 682 41.53 -29.49 -22.28
C GLY A 682 42.05 -30.64 -21.42
N LEU A 683 41.17 -31.39 -20.74
CA LEU A 683 41.54 -32.55 -19.94
C LEU A 683 41.66 -33.81 -20.80
N VAL A 684 42.37 -34.80 -20.29
CA VAL A 684 42.55 -36.12 -20.90
C VAL A 684 41.85 -37.19 -20.07
N ALA A 685 41.28 -38.19 -20.73
CA ALA A 685 40.61 -39.30 -20.06
C ALA A 685 41.64 -40.27 -19.47
N ALA A 686 41.53 -40.56 -18.18
CA ALA A 686 42.36 -41.53 -17.46
C ALA A 686 41.68 -42.90 -17.37
N ALA A 687 40.35 -42.92 -17.20
CA ALA A 687 39.54 -44.12 -17.20
C ALA A 687 38.11 -43.78 -17.63
N GLU A 688 37.45 -44.70 -18.31
CA GLU A 688 36.10 -44.54 -18.86
C GLU A 688 35.17 -45.60 -18.30
N GLU A 689 33.86 -45.38 -18.48
CA GLU A 689 32.81 -46.31 -18.06
C GLU A 689 32.78 -46.61 -16.55
N LEU A 690 32.87 -45.56 -15.73
CA LEU A 690 33.09 -45.68 -14.29
C LEU A 690 31.83 -45.84 -13.45
N ALA A 691 30.65 -45.82 -14.05
CA ALA A 691 29.40 -45.99 -13.31
C ALA A 691 29.27 -47.43 -12.78
N ASP A 692 28.95 -47.59 -11.49
CA ASP A 692 28.73 -48.89 -10.84
C ASP A 692 27.58 -49.69 -11.47
N ARG A 693 26.68 -48.98 -12.18
CA ARG A 693 25.51 -49.53 -12.85
C ARG A 693 25.46 -49.09 -14.30
N THR A 694 25.48 -50.06 -15.21
CA THR A 694 25.41 -49.83 -16.66
C THR A 694 23.98 -49.59 -17.17
N ASP A 695 22.97 -49.74 -16.31
CA ASP A 695 21.54 -49.52 -16.61
C ASP A 695 21.02 -48.14 -16.15
N SER A 696 21.91 -47.26 -15.66
CA SER A 696 21.57 -45.88 -15.30
C SER A 696 21.32 -45.05 -16.54
N ALA A 697 20.11 -44.48 -16.66
CA ALA A 697 19.75 -43.65 -17.80
C ALA A 697 18.82 -42.51 -17.37
N THR A 698 18.98 -41.37 -18.03
CA THR A 698 18.09 -40.21 -17.86
C THR A 698 17.32 -39.98 -19.15
N THR A 699 16.00 -39.89 -19.04
CA THR A 699 15.10 -39.54 -20.12
C THR A 699 14.93 -38.03 -20.17
N PHE A 700 15.24 -37.46 -21.34
CA PHE A 700 15.08 -36.05 -21.67
C PHE A 700 13.95 -35.87 -22.68
N VAL A 701 13.23 -34.77 -22.60
CA VAL A 701 12.18 -34.42 -23.56
C VAL A 701 12.50 -33.12 -24.26
N LEU A 702 12.18 -33.08 -25.56
CA LEU A 702 12.22 -31.87 -26.38
C LEU A 702 10.85 -31.19 -26.32
N VAL A 703 10.83 -29.93 -25.93
CA VAL A 703 9.63 -29.13 -25.68
C VAL A 703 9.59 -27.95 -26.64
N ARG A 704 8.40 -27.63 -27.13
CA ARG A 704 8.13 -26.43 -27.93
C ARG A 704 6.84 -25.74 -27.50
N ARG A 705 6.63 -24.51 -27.98
CA ARG A 705 5.33 -23.83 -27.86
C ARG A 705 4.23 -24.60 -28.60
N ALA A 706 3.07 -24.72 -27.97
CA ALA A 706 1.91 -25.39 -28.55
C ALA A 706 1.33 -24.54 -29.70
N SER A 707 1.12 -25.15 -30.88
CA SER A 707 0.47 -24.52 -32.02
C SER A 707 -1.03 -24.86 -32.07
N SER A 708 -1.84 -23.96 -32.64
CA SER A 708 -3.28 -24.11 -32.89
C SER A 708 -3.57 -25.34 -33.78
N GLY A 709 -3.69 -26.52 -33.18
CA GLY A 709 -3.85 -27.79 -33.90
C GLY A 709 -3.16 -29.01 -33.26
N ALA A 710 -2.31 -28.81 -32.24
CA ALA A 710 -1.70 -29.90 -31.48
C ALA A 710 -2.78 -30.80 -30.85
N GLY A 711 -2.80 -32.09 -31.20
CA GLY A 711 -3.68 -33.11 -30.62
C GLY A 711 -4.94 -33.50 -31.41
N ARG A 712 -5.06 -33.23 -32.73
CA ARG A 712 -6.22 -33.69 -33.53
C ARG A 712 -6.11 -35.11 -34.12
N GLY A 713 -4.99 -35.80 -33.94
CA GLY A 713 -4.83 -37.24 -34.26
C GLY A 713 -4.72 -38.05 -32.96
N GLY A 714 -5.34 -39.24 -32.92
CA GLY A 714 -5.64 -40.02 -31.71
C GLY A 714 -4.55 -40.11 -30.62
N ASP A 715 -4.98 -39.90 -29.37
CA ASP A 715 -4.42 -40.39 -28.09
C ASP A 715 -2.95 -40.12 -27.72
N ARG A 716 -2.36 -38.99 -28.16
CA ARG A 716 -0.99 -38.60 -27.76
C ARG A 716 -0.98 -37.53 -26.65
N THR A 717 -1.06 -37.98 -25.39
CA THR A 717 -0.86 -37.14 -24.20
C THR A 717 0.38 -37.59 -23.43
N VAL A 718 1.12 -36.61 -22.90
CA VAL A 718 2.15 -36.81 -21.89
C VAL A 718 1.51 -36.57 -20.53
N ASP A 719 1.33 -37.63 -19.75
CA ASP A 719 0.75 -37.52 -18.41
C ASP A 719 1.87 -37.30 -17.38
N ILE A 720 1.73 -36.26 -16.56
CA ILE A 720 2.61 -35.94 -15.43
C ILE A 720 1.82 -36.11 -14.14
N ASP A 721 2.33 -36.96 -13.24
CA ASP A 721 1.83 -37.16 -11.88
C ASP A 721 2.80 -36.47 -10.90
N LEU A 722 2.30 -35.47 -10.16
CA LEU A 722 3.10 -34.71 -9.19
C LEU A 722 3.04 -35.32 -7.78
N ASP A 723 1.98 -36.05 -7.46
CA ASP A 723 1.83 -36.74 -6.17
C ASP A 723 2.82 -37.91 -6.07
N LEU A 724 3.01 -38.60 -7.19
CA LEU A 724 4.06 -39.59 -7.41
C LEU A 724 4.92 -39.13 -8.59
N PRO A 725 6.01 -38.35 -8.35
CA PRO A 725 6.80 -37.68 -9.39
C PRO A 725 7.19 -38.63 -10.52
N SER A 726 6.37 -38.63 -11.58
CA SER A 726 6.48 -39.58 -12.69
C SER A 726 5.87 -39.00 -13.95
N ILE A 727 6.29 -39.57 -15.09
CA ILE A 727 5.87 -39.13 -16.41
C ILE A 727 5.60 -40.35 -17.29
N ARG A 728 4.49 -40.34 -18.03
CA ARG A 728 4.23 -41.30 -19.09
C ARG A 728 4.39 -40.62 -20.45
N LEU A 729 5.41 -41.06 -21.19
CA LEU A 729 5.70 -40.60 -22.53
C LEU A 729 5.12 -41.59 -23.56
N PRO A 730 4.34 -41.12 -24.56
CA PRO A 730 4.07 -41.94 -25.74
C PRO A 730 5.36 -42.12 -26.55
N GLY A 731 5.37 -43.01 -27.55
CA GLY A 731 6.44 -43.01 -28.54
C GLY A 731 6.46 -41.65 -29.25
N LEU A 732 7.57 -40.92 -29.19
CA LEU A 732 7.69 -39.54 -29.67
C LEU A 732 8.94 -39.39 -30.56
N SER A 733 8.78 -38.73 -31.71
CA SER A 733 9.89 -38.26 -32.56
C SER A 733 9.65 -36.79 -32.94
N PRO A 734 10.71 -35.94 -32.98
CA PRO A 734 10.64 -34.54 -33.41
C PRO A 734 9.96 -34.29 -34.77
N HIS A 735 9.92 -35.29 -35.65
CA HIS A 735 9.25 -35.20 -36.96
C HIS A 735 7.74 -35.51 -36.92
N GLU A 736 7.22 -35.95 -35.77
CA GLU A 736 5.81 -36.30 -35.57
C GLU A 736 5.02 -35.18 -34.87
N PRO A 737 3.67 -35.19 -34.92
CA PRO A 737 2.86 -34.19 -34.24
C PRO A 737 3.11 -34.19 -32.72
N PRO A 738 3.13 -33.00 -32.09
CA PRO A 738 3.56 -32.85 -30.71
C PRO A 738 2.46 -33.33 -29.75
N ALA A 739 2.86 -33.95 -28.64
CA ALA A 739 1.96 -34.43 -27.59
C ALA A 739 1.65 -33.32 -26.58
N ARG A 740 0.39 -33.23 -26.16
CA ARG A 740 -0.03 -32.28 -25.11
C ARG A 740 0.35 -32.80 -23.74
N ILE A 741 0.74 -31.88 -22.85
CA ILE A 741 1.00 -32.18 -21.46
C ILE A 741 -0.33 -32.20 -20.70
N ARG A 742 -0.59 -33.25 -19.94
CA ARG A 742 -1.71 -33.38 -19.02
C ARG A 742 -1.15 -33.60 -17.62
N VAL A 743 -1.59 -32.80 -16.66
CA VAL A 743 -1.23 -32.96 -15.24
C VAL A 743 -2.36 -33.73 -14.56
N THR A 744 -2.02 -34.80 -13.85
CA THR A 744 -2.95 -35.56 -13.02
C THR A 744 -2.64 -35.29 -11.56
N GLU A 745 -3.58 -34.69 -10.85
CA GLU A 745 -3.60 -34.55 -9.39
C GLU A 745 -4.71 -35.45 -8.86
N ARG A 746 -4.45 -36.32 -7.89
CA ARG A 746 -5.55 -36.99 -7.17
C ARG A 746 -6.06 -36.05 -6.09
N GLY A 747 -7.26 -35.50 -6.31
CA GLY A 747 -8.00 -34.75 -5.29
C GLY A 747 -8.37 -35.58 -4.07
#